data_AF-A0A2V4E236-F1
#
_entry.id   AF-A0A2V4E236-F1
#
_cell.length_a   1.000
_cell.length_b   1.000
_cell.length_c   1.000
_cell.angle_alpha   90.00
_cell.angle_beta   90.00
_cell.angle_gamma   90.00
#
_symmetry.space_group_name_H-M   'P 1'
#
loop_
_entity.id
_entity.type
_entity.pdbx_description
1 polymer ?
#
loop_
_entity_poly.entity_id
_entity_poly.type
_entity_poly.pdbx_seq_one_letter_code
_entity_poly.pdbx_strand_id
1 'polypeptide(L)'
;MMMTEINYDNLSIVIEGPVIEHITNASIKSLRKHFPYAEIILSVWEDANVDNLDYSILVLNEYPDDLIRTNHNWLENINGELLLIKNGLKKATRKFCLKFRTDLLLDSSEFLKYFDCFPERNEHYKLFDHRILIPSNCSNSFSNNILHPVLFYPSHSWLFGYTSDLKIYFDDTPLVEEDFFDYKFNYPEKNIIQSNKKRFLSDQYYCFSAFKRYFKNLKFDDCSDWNPVNIEQSEIALSNNYIFLNFEHHGIRSMIEPDLTTSKATYQLGELGIWDYDLFTYNYRKYCDKNYIRGIVITSDFLRIGDNYNPYYFKSTTQWIYNLFNYQIKLATNLDPILVTGEPHSLIDRDYLYELNNLPLSEESWITLSDKEEWTKQAILYIKRKFSGYILIIHHANFAFLEILNELDIIYINLFESSFRFAEDLIFSFKTNNLEISKTIRQYKLPRSDLYILANYMKAYYNRRNSIDIIPNSILYVGQTSVDSSLIKDGKMVCLADYKDTLSDIFSNYDCIYYKPHPFSNNNKHEIELLEKYSKLIVINENIYNLMSNQNISAISGLSSGVLSEAEFFDKKVYYISHKYIDYCDENDDFESSKFILVNNKYFSPVFWQNILKSIFKNTNEVSDFSFNNSNILRASLNCYWGYNINFFDLNKIDIPSQSNNSFSKLSSIQQELNIRTYGDLFELVENVISKMEKIRKKRSFLRKILAFICRKK
;
A
#
# COMPACT_ATOMS: atom_id res chain seq x y z
N MET A 1 8.97 6.30 -25.47
CA MET A 1 10.41 6.13 -25.77
C MET A 1 10.59 4.70 -26.28
N MET A 2 11.30 4.47 -27.38
CA MET A 2 11.62 3.10 -27.80
C MET A 2 12.62 2.52 -26.80
N MET A 3 12.36 1.32 -26.27
CA MET A 3 13.33 0.61 -25.42
C MET A 3 14.57 0.28 -26.24
N THR A 4 15.74 0.50 -25.66
CA THR A 4 17.02 0.09 -26.23
C THR A 4 17.04 -1.43 -26.33
N GLU A 5 17.09 -1.96 -27.55
CA GLU A 5 17.25 -3.39 -27.75
C GLU A 5 18.70 -3.79 -27.45
N ILE A 6 18.88 -4.57 -26.37
CA ILE A 6 20.20 -5.03 -25.92
C ILE A 6 20.45 -6.40 -26.53
N ASN A 7 21.05 -6.42 -27.73
CA ASN A 7 21.56 -7.66 -28.31
C ASN A 7 22.83 -8.10 -27.54
N TYR A 8 22.83 -9.33 -27.05
CA TYR A 8 23.94 -9.93 -26.31
C TYR A 8 25.25 -10.03 -27.11
N ASP A 9 25.20 -10.00 -28.45
CA ASP A 9 26.38 -9.89 -29.31
C ASP A 9 27.15 -8.56 -29.09
N ASN A 10 26.47 -7.55 -28.52
CA ASN A 10 27.04 -6.25 -28.20
C ASN A 10 27.38 -6.10 -26.71
N LEU A 11 27.50 -7.21 -25.97
CA LEU A 11 27.81 -7.24 -24.55
C LEU A 11 29.21 -7.82 -24.29
N SER A 12 30.06 -7.06 -23.60
CA SER A 12 31.25 -7.57 -22.92
C SER A 12 30.90 -7.83 -21.45
N ILE A 13 31.41 -8.91 -20.87
CA ILE A 13 31.25 -9.22 -19.45
C ILE A 13 32.65 -9.33 -18.84
N VAL A 14 33.00 -8.36 -17.99
CA VAL A 14 34.28 -8.37 -17.27
C VAL A 14 34.07 -9.04 -15.94
N ILE A 15 34.65 -10.22 -15.76
CA ILE A 15 34.61 -11.00 -14.53
C ILE A 15 35.93 -10.80 -13.79
N GLU A 16 35.87 -10.30 -12.55
CA GLU A 16 37.05 -9.97 -11.76
C GLU A 16 36.98 -10.54 -10.33
N GLY A 17 38.15 -10.80 -9.75
CA GLY A 17 38.31 -11.32 -8.39
C GLY A 17 39.13 -12.61 -8.33
N PRO A 18 39.29 -13.21 -7.14
CA PRO A 18 39.99 -14.47 -6.99
C PRO A 18 39.23 -15.61 -7.68
N VAL A 19 39.95 -16.56 -8.26
CA VAL A 19 39.35 -17.77 -8.85
C VAL A 19 39.17 -18.82 -7.78
N ILE A 20 37.92 -19.24 -7.58
CA ILE A 20 37.55 -20.35 -6.71
C ILE A 20 36.88 -21.40 -7.59
N GLU A 21 37.58 -22.49 -7.88
CA GLU A 21 37.26 -23.43 -8.96
C GLU A 21 35.76 -23.72 -9.16
N HIS A 22 35.08 -24.23 -8.12
CA HIS A 22 33.65 -24.58 -8.23
C HIS A 22 32.72 -23.36 -8.31
N ILE A 23 33.09 -22.26 -7.66
CA ILE A 23 32.29 -21.04 -7.58
C ILE A 23 32.42 -20.26 -8.89
N THR A 24 33.63 -19.96 -9.33
CA THR A 24 33.89 -19.20 -10.56
C THR A 24 33.37 -19.91 -11.81
N ASN A 25 33.49 -21.24 -11.86
CA ASN A 25 32.89 -22.02 -12.95
C ASN A 25 31.35 -21.93 -12.97
N ALA A 26 30.71 -21.97 -11.78
CA ALA A 26 29.26 -21.78 -11.68
C ALA A 26 28.83 -20.37 -12.10
N SER A 27 29.61 -19.35 -11.72
CA SER A 27 29.42 -17.95 -12.14
C SER A 27 29.42 -17.83 -13.66
N ILE A 28 30.49 -18.29 -14.34
CA ILE A 28 30.63 -18.24 -15.80
C ILE A 28 29.50 -19.01 -16.50
N LYS A 29 29.14 -20.21 -16.01
CA LYS A 29 28.03 -20.99 -16.56
C LYS A 29 26.69 -20.26 -16.45
N SER A 30 26.45 -19.57 -15.35
CA SER A 30 25.23 -18.76 -15.18
C SER A 30 25.19 -17.62 -16.20
N LEU A 31 26.31 -16.93 -16.41
CA LEU A 31 26.41 -15.86 -17.41
C LEU A 31 26.21 -16.39 -18.83
N ARG A 32 26.82 -17.53 -19.20
CA ARG A 32 26.62 -18.16 -20.51
C ARG A 32 25.19 -18.59 -20.76
N LYS A 33 24.50 -19.09 -19.74
CA LYS A 33 23.08 -19.47 -19.83
C LYS A 33 22.19 -18.27 -20.19
N HIS A 34 22.46 -17.10 -19.61
CA HIS A 34 21.63 -15.90 -19.80
C HIS A 34 22.14 -15.00 -20.94
N PHE A 35 23.43 -15.06 -21.26
CA PHE A 35 24.13 -14.26 -22.27
C PHE A 35 25.03 -15.14 -23.15
N PRO A 36 24.45 -16.02 -24.00
CA PRO A 36 25.19 -17.05 -24.74
C PRO A 36 26.26 -16.51 -25.69
N TYR A 37 26.09 -15.28 -26.21
CA TYR A 37 26.99 -14.68 -27.19
C TYR A 37 27.85 -13.53 -26.65
N ALA A 38 27.79 -13.26 -25.35
CA ALA A 38 28.57 -12.19 -24.77
C ALA A 38 30.09 -12.50 -24.77
N GLU A 39 30.90 -11.47 -24.93
CA GLU A 39 32.35 -11.56 -24.80
C GLU A 39 32.73 -11.63 -23.31
N ILE A 40 33.09 -12.81 -22.81
CA ILE A 40 33.50 -12.97 -21.40
C ILE A 40 35.00 -12.70 -21.27
N ILE A 41 35.35 -11.71 -20.47
CA ILE A 41 36.71 -11.28 -20.16
C ILE A 41 36.98 -11.67 -18.71
N LEU A 42 37.85 -12.66 -18.50
CA LEU A 42 38.26 -13.10 -17.16
C LEU A 42 39.52 -12.34 -16.75
N SER A 43 39.41 -11.41 -15.80
CA SER A 43 40.52 -10.59 -15.28
C SER A 43 40.88 -11.04 -13.87
N VAL A 44 41.98 -11.77 -13.74
CA VAL A 44 42.38 -12.48 -12.52
C VAL A 44 43.87 -12.34 -12.26
N TRP A 45 44.35 -12.81 -11.11
CA TRP A 45 45.78 -12.84 -10.78
C TRP A 45 46.53 -13.91 -11.60
N GLU A 46 47.81 -13.68 -11.85
CA GLU A 46 48.68 -14.57 -12.65
C GLU A 46 48.77 -16.02 -12.14
N ASP A 47 48.61 -16.23 -10.83
CA ASP A 47 48.69 -17.53 -10.17
C ASP A 47 47.34 -18.27 -10.11
N ALA A 48 46.27 -17.69 -10.66
CA ALA A 48 44.94 -18.28 -10.64
C ALA A 48 44.85 -19.54 -11.53
N ASN A 49 44.28 -20.63 -11.01
CA ASN A 49 43.95 -21.80 -11.82
C ASN A 49 42.69 -21.52 -12.66
N VAL A 50 42.88 -21.32 -13.97
CA VAL A 50 41.81 -21.01 -14.93
C VAL A 50 41.44 -22.19 -15.84
N ASP A 51 41.89 -23.40 -15.51
CA ASP A 51 41.65 -24.58 -16.32
C ASP A 51 40.15 -24.87 -16.44
N ASN A 52 39.70 -25.19 -17.66
CA ASN A 52 38.32 -25.55 -18.00
C ASN A 52 37.26 -24.44 -17.74
N LEU A 53 37.67 -23.17 -17.62
CA LEU A 53 36.75 -22.03 -17.56
C LEU A 53 36.39 -21.53 -18.98
N ASP A 54 35.11 -21.27 -19.22
CA ASP A 54 34.59 -20.81 -20.53
C ASP A 54 34.63 -19.27 -20.67
N TYR A 55 35.83 -18.73 -20.87
CA TYR A 55 36.06 -17.31 -21.16
C TYR A 55 36.47 -17.07 -22.62
N SER A 56 36.24 -15.84 -23.10
CA SER A 56 36.64 -15.40 -24.44
C SER A 56 38.02 -14.74 -24.44
N ILE A 57 38.33 -13.97 -23.39
CA ILE A 57 39.61 -13.27 -23.22
C ILE A 57 40.10 -13.48 -21.79
N LEU A 58 41.36 -13.84 -21.63
CA LEU A 58 42.03 -13.90 -20.32
C LEU A 58 42.92 -12.67 -20.13
N VAL A 59 42.83 -12.06 -18.96
CA VAL A 59 43.71 -10.98 -18.50
C VAL A 59 44.34 -11.43 -17.20
N LEU A 60 45.64 -11.70 -17.24
CA LEU A 60 46.42 -12.02 -16.07
C LEU A 60 47.07 -10.74 -15.54
N ASN A 61 46.98 -10.54 -14.23
CA ASN A 61 47.47 -9.36 -13.55
C ASN A 61 48.56 -9.76 -12.56
N GLU A 62 49.71 -9.10 -12.65
CA GLU A 62 50.73 -9.14 -11.60
C GLU A 62 50.17 -8.49 -10.33
N TYR A 63 50.41 -9.10 -9.17
CA TYR A 63 50.10 -8.48 -7.89
C TYR A 63 51.22 -7.46 -7.57
N PRO A 64 50.95 -6.14 -7.53
CA PRO A 64 52.01 -5.18 -7.25
C PRO A 64 52.60 -5.37 -5.86
N ASP A 65 53.94 -5.46 -5.78
CA ASP A 65 54.68 -5.59 -4.51
C ASP A 65 54.42 -4.41 -3.54
N ASP A 66 54.11 -3.23 -4.09
CA ASP A 66 53.82 -2.00 -3.36
C ASP A 66 52.33 -1.86 -2.94
N LEU A 67 51.49 -2.88 -3.16
CA LEU A 67 50.13 -2.87 -2.63
C LEU A 67 50.19 -2.91 -1.10
N ILE A 68 49.81 -1.79 -0.47
CA ILE A 68 49.75 -1.59 0.97
C ILE A 68 48.95 -2.74 1.61
N ARG A 69 49.64 -3.72 2.18
CA ARG A 69 49.04 -4.71 3.07
C ARG A 69 48.83 -4.02 4.41
N THR A 70 47.62 -3.52 4.66
CA THR A 70 47.27 -3.13 6.03
C THR A 70 47.37 -4.37 6.93
N ASN A 71 47.99 -4.22 8.10
CA ASN A 71 48.38 -5.29 9.05
C ASN A 71 47.23 -6.11 9.68
N HIS A 72 46.05 -6.13 9.08
CA HIS A 72 44.92 -6.96 9.47
C HIS A 72 44.35 -7.64 8.22
N ASN A 73 44.50 -8.98 8.16
CA ASN A 73 43.85 -9.94 7.27
C ASN A 73 43.17 -9.39 6.00
N TRP A 74 43.75 -9.64 4.82
CA TRP A 74 43.13 -9.98 3.50
C TRP A 74 41.80 -9.34 3.02
N LEU A 75 41.18 -8.40 3.72
CA LEU A 75 39.76 -8.09 3.56
C LEU A 75 39.45 -6.78 2.84
N GLU A 76 40.41 -5.89 2.59
CA GLU A 76 40.14 -4.69 1.78
C GLU A 76 41.36 -4.30 0.91
N ASN A 77 41.54 -5.02 -0.22
CA ASN A 77 42.53 -4.70 -1.24
C ASN A 77 41.91 -3.80 -2.34
N ILE A 78 41.56 -2.57 -1.97
CA ILE A 78 40.94 -1.58 -2.88
C ILE A 78 41.75 -1.38 -4.17
N ASN A 79 43.08 -1.30 -4.08
CA ASN A 79 43.94 -1.10 -5.24
C ASN A 79 43.99 -2.34 -6.14
N GLY A 80 44.01 -3.55 -5.56
CA GLY A 80 43.99 -4.79 -6.33
C GLY A 80 42.69 -4.99 -7.07
N GLU A 81 41.54 -4.75 -6.42
CA GLU A 81 40.23 -4.78 -7.09
C GLU A 81 40.17 -3.79 -8.26
N LEU A 82 40.60 -2.54 -8.02
CA LEU A 82 40.61 -1.51 -9.05
C LEU A 82 41.52 -1.90 -10.24
N LEU A 83 42.67 -2.53 -9.99
CA LEU A 83 43.58 -3.00 -11.03
C LEU A 83 42.92 -4.08 -11.91
N LEU A 84 42.31 -5.10 -11.30
CA LEU A 84 41.62 -6.18 -12.01
C LEU A 84 40.49 -5.62 -12.88
N ILE A 85 39.69 -4.70 -12.34
CA ILE A 85 38.60 -4.04 -13.06
C ILE A 85 39.13 -3.25 -14.27
N LYS A 86 40.12 -2.38 -14.06
CA LYS A 86 40.69 -1.52 -15.12
C LYS A 86 41.28 -2.34 -16.26
N ASN A 87 42.07 -3.37 -15.94
CA ASN A 87 42.72 -4.18 -16.97
C ASN A 87 41.72 -5.06 -17.73
N GLY A 88 40.66 -5.53 -17.07
CA GLY A 88 39.53 -6.18 -17.73
C GLY A 88 38.76 -5.23 -18.65
N LEU A 89 38.40 -4.04 -18.18
CA LEU A 89 37.66 -3.03 -18.96
C LEU A 89 38.44 -2.53 -20.19
N LYS A 90 39.77 -2.47 -20.14
CA LYS A 90 40.60 -2.19 -21.33
C LYS A 90 40.39 -3.18 -22.47
N LYS A 91 40.02 -4.44 -22.15
CA LYS A 91 39.71 -5.47 -23.15
C LYS A 91 38.25 -5.49 -23.57
N ALA A 92 37.35 -4.79 -22.87
CA ALA A 92 35.95 -4.68 -23.27
C ALA A 92 35.82 -3.82 -24.53
N THR A 93 35.41 -4.47 -25.63
CA THR A 93 35.29 -3.85 -26.96
C THR A 93 33.85 -3.59 -27.39
N ARG A 94 32.88 -4.25 -26.75
CA ARG A 94 31.47 -4.15 -27.14
C ARG A 94 30.82 -2.90 -26.58
N LYS A 95 29.63 -2.55 -27.10
CA LYS A 95 28.89 -1.33 -26.73
C LYS A 95 28.49 -1.32 -25.26
N PHE A 96 28.00 -2.46 -24.76
CA PHE A 96 27.58 -2.62 -23.38
C PHE A 96 28.60 -3.43 -22.61
N CYS A 97 28.72 -3.14 -21.31
CA CYS A 97 29.56 -3.91 -20.41
C CYS A 97 28.80 -4.27 -19.14
N LEU A 98 28.92 -5.53 -18.73
CA LEU A 98 28.58 -6.01 -17.40
C LEU A 98 29.90 -6.25 -16.64
N LYS A 99 30.20 -5.42 -15.63
CA LYS A 99 31.22 -5.75 -14.63
C LYS A 99 30.59 -6.72 -13.64
N PHE A 100 31.28 -7.81 -13.32
CA PHE A 100 30.80 -8.89 -12.48
C PHE A 100 31.93 -9.42 -11.60
N ARG A 101 31.64 -9.82 -10.36
CA ARG A 101 32.63 -10.53 -9.52
C ARG A 101 32.62 -12.03 -9.79
N THR A 102 33.77 -12.70 -9.60
CA THR A 102 33.95 -14.15 -9.80
C THR A 102 33.07 -15.02 -8.90
N ASP A 103 32.54 -14.48 -7.80
CA ASP A 103 31.72 -15.18 -6.83
C ASP A 103 30.20 -14.98 -6.99
N LEU A 104 29.78 -14.20 -7.99
CA LEU A 104 28.37 -13.90 -8.22
C LEU A 104 27.72 -14.93 -9.14
N LEU A 105 26.43 -15.17 -8.95
CA LEU A 105 25.60 -16.02 -9.80
C LEU A 105 24.42 -15.22 -10.34
N LEU A 106 24.17 -15.33 -11.65
CA LEU A 106 23.06 -14.69 -12.34
C LEU A 106 21.88 -15.67 -12.49
N ASP A 107 20.77 -15.37 -11.80
CA ASP A 107 19.53 -16.14 -11.88
C ASP A 107 18.58 -15.60 -12.97
N SER A 108 18.72 -14.32 -13.38
CA SER A 108 17.84 -13.67 -14.35
C SER A 108 18.48 -12.47 -15.05
N SER A 109 18.18 -12.26 -16.34
CA SER A 109 18.58 -11.06 -17.11
C SER A 109 17.51 -9.96 -17.14
N GLU A 110 16.43 -10.10 -16.37
CA GLU A 110 15.30 -9.15 -16.32
C GLU A 110 15.71 -7.73 -15.90
N PHE A 111 16.85 -7.58 -15.23
CA PHE A 111 17.37 -6.28 -14.82
C PHE A 111 17.58 -5.32 -16.01
N LEU A 112 17.83 -5.86 -17.21
CA LEU A 112 18.02 -5.09 -18.44
C LEU A 112 16.80 -4.23 -18.79
N LYS A 113 15.58 -4.62 -18.38
CA LYS A 113 14.37 -3.83 -18.65
C LYS A 113 14.35 -2.47 -17.95
N TYR A 114 15.15 -2.30 -16.91
CA TYR A 114 15.23 -1.04 -16.15
C TYR A 114 16.13 -0.01 -16.79
N PHE A 115 16.94 -0.37 -17.80
CA PHE A 115 17.93 0.53 -18.40
C PHE A 115 17.27 1.84 -18.85
N ASP A 116 16.23 1.78 -19.68
CA ASP A 116 15.59 2.99 -20.21
C ASP A 116 14.42 3.54 -19.36
N CYS A 117 14.19 3.02 -18.15
CA CYS A 117 13.01 3.39 -17.34
C CYS A 117 13.07 4.80 -16.75
N PHE A 118 14.26 5.41 -16.70
CA PHE A 118 14.51 6.68 -16.02
C PHE A 118 15.25 7.64 -16.96
N PRO A 119 14.57 8.22 -17.98
CA PRO A 119 15.24 9.05 -18.98
C PRO A 119 15.57 10.47 -18.51
N GLU A 120 14.76 11.06 -17.64
CA GLU A 120 14.94 12.45 -17.22
C GLU A 120 16.13 12.58 -16.28
N ARG A 121 16.87 13.67 -16.39
CA ARG A 121 18.12 13.90 -15.66
C ARG A 121 18.24 15.36 -15.26
N ASN A 122 18.84 15.59 -14.11
CA ASN A 122 19.29 16.91 -13.72
C ASN A 122 20.64 17.21 -14.40
N GLU A 123 20.83 18.45 -14.86
CA GLU A 123 22.04 18.87 -15.57
C GLU A 123 23.26 19.00 -14.63
N HIS A 124 23.06 19.16 -13.33
CA HIS A 124 24.13 19.15 -12.34
C HIS A 124 24.61 17.74 -12.03
N TYR A 125 25.92 17.54 -11.94
CA TYR A 125 26.52 16.23 -11.64
C TYR A 125 26.14 15.12 -12.63
N LYS A 126 25.81 15.48 -13.87
CA LYS A 126 25.53 14.57 -14.99
C LYS A 126 26.85 14.01 -15.55
N LEU A 127 27.29 12.83 -15.09
CA LEU A 127 28.60 12.27 -15.41
C LEU A 127 28.60 11.35 -16.63
N PHE A 128 27.65 10.41 -16.67
CA PHE A 128 27.60 9.36 -17.69
C PHE A 128 26.68 9.74 -18.87
N ASP A 129 26.87 9.12 -20.03
CA ASP A 129 25.93 9.26 -21.14
C ASP A 129 24.58 8.62 -20.78
N HIS A 130 24.63 7.47 -20.11
CA HIS A 130 23.46 6.78 -19.59
C HIS A 130 23.63 6.37 -18.12
N ARG A 131 22.54 6.21 -17.37
CA ARG A 131 22.62 5.69 -16.00
C ARG A 131 23.17 4.25 -16.00
N ILE A 132 24.02 3.95 -15.04
CA ILE A 132 24.56 2.61 -14.80
C ILE A 132 23.62 1.85 -13.86
N LEU A 133 23.23 0.63 -14.22
CA LEU A 133 22.49 -0.26 -13.32
C LEU A 133 23.45 -0.85 -12.29
N ILE A 134 23.05 -0.80 -11.02
CA ILE A 134 23.92 -1.14 -9.89
C ILE A 134 23.11 -1.82 -8.78
N PRO A 135 23.73 -2.69 -7.95
CA PRO A 135 23.03 -3.29 -6.82
C PRO A 135 22.68 -2.29 -5.74
N SER A 136 21.51 -2.48 -5.13
CA SER A 136 21.16 -1.83 -3.87
C SER A 136 21.91 -2.43 -2.68
N ASN A 137 22.22 -3.74 -2.71
CA ASN A 137 22.97 -4.38 -1.64
C ASN A 137 24.37 -3.77 -1.53
N CYS A 138 24.78 -3.48 -0.29
CA CYS A 138 26.01 -2.78 0.04
C CYS A 138 26.11 -1.34 -0.49
N SER A 139 25.10 -0.78 -1.17
CA SER A 139 25.07 0.64 -1.55
C SER A 139 24.57 1.50 -0.39
N ASN A 140 25.42 1.81 0.59
CA ASN A 140 24.96 2.40 1.85
C ASN A 140 24.49 3.86 1.69
N SER A 141 23.32 4.18 2.26
CA SER A 141 22.84 5.56 2.47
C SER A 141 23.06 6.02 3.91
N PHE A 142 23.09 5.08 4.87
CA PHE A 142 23.41 5.33 6.27
C PHE A 142 24.33 4.26 6.87
N SER A 143 25.04 4.60 7.94
CA SER A 143 25.83 3.63 8.71
C SER A 143 24.95 2.74 9.59
N ASN A 144 25.40 1.51 9.84
CA ASN A 144 24.59 0.42 10.39
C ASN A 144 23.94 0.71 11.75
N ASN A 145 24.44 1.64 12.56
CA ASN A 145 24.07 1.73 13.97
C ASN A 145 23.38 3.04 14.40
N ILE A 146 23.54 4.18 13.68
CA ILE A 146 23.11 5.50 14.21
C ILE A 146 22.58 6.49 13.13
N LEU A 147 22.04 6.03 12.00
CA LEU A 147 21.51 6.92 10.93
C LEU A 147 22.53 7.99 10.48
N HIS A 148 23.84 7.68 10.45
CA HIS A 148 24.83 8.62 9.90
C HIS A 148 24.88 8.53 8.39
N PRO A 149 24.71 9.66 7.67
CA PRO A 149 24.74 9.66 6.22
C PRO A 149 26.05 9.11 5.67
N VAL A 150 25.95 8.23 4.67
CA VAL A 150 27.08 7.74 3.88
C VAL A 150 26.90 8.27 2.47
N LEU A 151 27.84 9.13 2.04
CA LEU A 151 27.76 9.86 0.78
C LEU A 151 28.56 9.13 -0.30
N PHE A 152 28.14 9.25 -1.57
CA PHE A 152 28.84 8.70 -2.74
C PHE A 152 29.18 7.21 -2.62
N TYR A 153 28.33 6.37 -2.03
CA TYR A 153 28.62 4.95 -1.79
C TYR A 153 27.70 4.03 -2.60
N PRO A 154 27.90 3.90 -3.92
CA PRO A 154 27.27 2.84 -4.70
C PRO A 154 28.17 1.60 -4.76
N SER A 155 27.62 0.42 -4.48
CA SER A 155 28.36 -0.85 -4.51
C SER A 155 28.83 -1.20 -5.92
N HIS A 156 30.08 -1.61 -6.08
CA HIS A 156 30.64 -2.03 -7.36
C HIS A 156 30.65 -3.55 -7.57
N SER A 157 29.89 -4.33 -6.79
CA SER A 157 29.90 -5.81 -6.92
C SER A 157 29.52 -6.27 -8.32
N TRP A 158 28.51 -5.64 -8.93
CA TRP A 158 28.23 -5.69 -10.36
C TRP A 158 27.80 -4.32 -10.89
N LEU A 159 28.08 -4.03 -12.16
CA LEU A 159 27.62 -2.80 -12.84
C LEU A 159 27.26 -3.11 -14.28
N PHE A 160 26.15 -2.57 -14.78
CA PHE A 160 25.77 -2.68 -16.19
C PHE A 160 25.51 -1.32 -16.82
N GLY A 161 26.11 -1.06 -17.98
CA GLY A 161 25.86 0.16 -18.74
C GLY A 161 26.62 0.21 -20.05
N TYR A 162 26.77 1.40 -20.62
CA TYR A 162 27.70 1.58 -21.74
C TYR A 162 29.13 1.34 -21.29
N THR A 163 29.90 0.65 -22.13
CA THR A 163 31.32 0.39 -21.87
C THR A 163 32.10 1.70 -21.68
N SER A 164 31.73 2.76 -22.40
CA SER A 164 32.29 4.11 -22.23
C SER A 164 32.04 4.68 -20.83
N ASP A 165 30.84 4.52 -20.30
CA ASP A 165 30.46 5.04 -18.97
C ASP A 165 31.20 4.30 -17.85
N LEU A 166 31.33 2.97 -17.95
CA LEU A 166 32.10 2.18 -16.99
C LEU A 166 33.60 2.55 -17.04
N LYS A 167 34.13 2.88 -18.22
CA LYS A 167 35.51 3.39 -18.36
C LYS A 167 35.67 4.76 -17.72
N ILE A 168 34.72 5.69 -17.89
CA ILE A 168 34.71 6.99 -17.19
C ILE A 168 34.77 6.78 -15.67
N TYR A 169 34.08 5.76 -15.16
CA TYR A 169 34.05 5.45 -13.73
C TYR A 169 35.39 4.94 -13.19
N PHE A 170 36.06 3.99 -13.88
CA PHE A 170 37.24 3.29 -13.35
C PHE A 170 38.60 3.67 -13.95
N ASP A 171 38.72 3.95 -15.26
CA ASP A 171 40.01 3.97 -15.97
C ASP A 171 40.98 5.03 -15.43
N ASP A 172 40.48 6.21 -15.08
CA ASP A 172 41.29 7.32 -14.56
C ASP A 172 41.19 7.44 -13.03
N THR A 173 40.65 6.44 -12.34
CA THR A 173 40.66 6.41 -10.87
C THR A 173 42.07 6.07 -10.38
N PRO A 174 42.70 6.94 -9.56
CA PRO A 174 44.03 6.69 -9.01
C PRO A 174 44.01 5.54 -8.01
N LEU A 175 45.14 4.85 -7.89
CA LEU A 175 45.40 3.96 -6.76
C LEU A 175 45.54 4.80 -5.48
N VAL A 176 45.07 4.30 -4.35
CA VAL A 176 45.24 4.96 -3.05
C VAL A 176 46.66 4.78 -2.53
N GLU A 177 47.16 5.78 -1.83
CA GLU A 177 48.48 5.80 -1.17
C GLU A 177 48.37 5.49 0.34
N GLU A 178 49.49 5.44 1.07
CA GLU A 178 49.52 5.06 2.49
C GLU A 178 48.71 6.01 3.39
N ASP A 179 48.68 7.29 3.07
CA ASP A 179 47.96 8.33 3.82
C ASP A 179 46.45 8.11 3.82
N PHE A 180 45.93 7.33 2.86
CA PHE A 180 44.52 6.94 2.80
C PHE A 180 44.11 6.11 4.01
N PHE A 181 45.00 5.27 4.54
CA PHE A 181 44.67 4.28 5.57
C PHE A 181 44.93 4.74 7.02
N ASP A 182 45.68 5.83 7.20
CA ASP A 182 45.91 6.49 8.51
C ASP A 182 45.56 7.99 8.41
N TYR A 183 44.37 8.27 7.87
CA TYR A 183 43.92 9.63 7.59
C TYR A 183 43.43 10.34 8.87
N LYS A 184 43.81 11.60 9.02
CA LYS A 184 43.30 12.47 10.08
C LYS A 184 42.05 13.20 9.59
N PHE A 185 40.88 12.73 10.02
CA PHE A 185 39.58 13.29 9.66
C PHE A 185 39.49 14.80 9.92
N ASN A 186 38.84 15.52 9.00
CA ASN A 186 38.54 16.95 9.16
C ASN A 186 37.52 17.20 10.27
N TYR A 187 36.59 16.26 10.48
CA TYR A 187 35.58 16.30 11.53
C TYR A 187 35.62 15.01 12.38
N PRO A 188 36.62 14.82 13.25
CA PRO A 188 36.79 13.59 14.04
C PRO A 188 35.57 13.23 14.90
N GLU A 189 34.83 14.22 15.38
CA GLU A 189 33.60 14.05 16.15
C GLU A 189 32.45 13.42 15.34
N LYS A 190 32.54 13.51 14.00
CA LYS A 190 31.61 12.89 13.06
C LYS A 190 32.09 11.51 12.59
N ASN A 191 33.31 11.09 12.96
CA ASN A 191 33.79 9.75 12.72
C ASN A 191 33.34 8.80 13.83
N ILE A 192 32.37 7.96 13.51
CA ILE A 192 31.64 7.18 14.52
C ILE A 192 32.03 5.71 14.49
N ILE A 193 32.66 5.27 13.39
CA ILE A 193 33.39 4.02 13.36
C ILE A 193 34.77 4.33 13.95
N GLN A 194 34.90 4.24 15.29
CA GLN A 194 36.13 4.60 16.01
C GLN A 194 37.38 3.85 15.53
N SER A 195 37.20 2.66 14.94
CA SER A 195 38.28 1.87 14.34
C SER A 195 38.61 2.28 12.89
N ASN A 196 37.74 3.03 12.21
CA ASN A 196 37.99 3.49 10.85
C ASN A 196 38.98 4.65 10.87
N LYS A 197 40.09 4.47 10.15
CA LYS A 197 41.10 5.49 9.88
C LYS A 197 41.22 5.82 8.39
N LYS A 198 40.33 5.26 7.57
CA LYS A 198 40.36 5.45 6.12
C LYS A 198 39.77 6.79 5.75
N ARG A 199 40.43 7.53 4.85
CA ARG A 199 39.92 8.81 4.34
C ARG A 199 38.52 8.65 3.73
N PHE A 200 38.32 7.59 2.96
CA PHE A 200 37.03 7.17 2.42
C PHE A 200 36.84 5.68 2.64
N LEU A 201 35.60 5.23 2.63
CA LEU A 201 35.33 3.79 2.49
C LEU A 201 35.60 3.35 1.03
N SER A 202 35.84 2.05 0.80
CA SER A 202 36.35 1.55 -0.49
C SER A 202 35.44 1.88 -1.68
N ASP A 203 34.17 1.51 -1.63
CA ASP A 203 33.19 1.82 -2.71
C ASP A 203 32.98 3.33 -2.86
N GLN A 204 33.03 4.05 -1.73
CA GLN A 204 32.91 5.51 -1.69
C GLN A 204 34.05 6.20 -2.44
N TYR A 205 35.27 5.68 -2.33
CA TYR A 205 36.45 6.24 -3.00
C TYR A 205 36.31 6.19 -4.52
N TYR A 206 35.84 5.06 -5.08
CA TYR A 206 35.68 4.94 -6.54
C TYR A 206 34.68 5.96 -7.08
N CYS A 207 33.52 6.06 -6.43
CA CYS A 207 32.49 7.00 -6.86
C CYS A 207 32.92 8.44 -6.71
N PHE A 208 33.38 8.82 -5.52
CA PHE A 208 33.82 10.19 -5.28
C PHE A 208 34.96 10.58 -6.23
N SER A 209 35.95 9.71 -6.45
CA SER A 209 37.06 9.98 -7.37
C SER A 209 36.57 10.22 -8.79
N ALA A 210 35.62 9.42 -9.28
CA ALA A 210 35.01 9.62 -10.60
C ALA A 210 34.35 10.99 -10.72
N PHE A 211 33.52 11.38 -9.76
CA PHE A 211 32.84 12.68 -9.80
C PHE A 211 33.82 13.84 -9.63
N LYS A 212 34.81 13.74 -8.74
CA LYS A 212 35.76 14.82 -8.44
C LYS A 212 36.61 15.19 -9.66
N ARG A 213 36.92 14.25 -10.55
CA ARG A 213 37.63 14.51 -11.83
C ARG A 213 36.89 15.49 -12.73
N TYR A 214 35.56 15.42 -12.74
CA TYR A 214 34.71 16.21 -13.67
C TYR A 214 34.06 17.43 -13.00
N PHE A 215 33.76 17.34 -11.70
CA PHE A 215 33.04 18.38 -10.97
C PHE A 215 33.95 19.02 -9.91
N LYS A 216 34.75 20.01 -10.32
CA LYS A 216 35.73 20.69 -9.44
C LYS A 216 35.12 21.31 -8.17
N ASN A 217 33.86 21.76 -8.27
CA ASN A 217 33.11 22.39 -7.18
C ASN A 217 32.59 21.41 -6.12
N LEU A 218 32.69 20.10 -6.37
CA LEU A 218 32.27 19.08 -5.42
C LEU A 218 33.29 19.03 -4.27
N LYS A 219 32.84 19.33 -3.05
CA LYS A 219 33.69 19.48 -1.85
C LYS A 219 33.29 18.43 -0.83
N PHE A 220 33.97 17.29 -0.87
CA PHE A 220 33.79 16.20 0.09
C PHE A 220 35.17 15.63 0.38
N ASP A 221 35.81 16.15 1.42
CA ASP A 221 37.27 15.97 1.59
C ASP A 221 37.63 14.63 2.24
N ASP A 222 36.74 14.06 3.05
CA ASP A 222 36.83 12.74 3.69
C ASP A 222 35.45 12.24 4.13
N CYS A 223 35.34 10.98 4.58
CA CYS A 223 34.06 10.36 4.94
C CYS A 223 33.34 10.98 6.16
N SER A 224 34.00 11.85 6.93
CA SER A 224 33.39 12.62 8.02
C SER A 224 32.75 13.94 7.57
N ASP A 225 33.02 14.39 6.34
CA ASP A 225 32.53 15.66 5.77
C ASP A 225 31.08 15.55 5.24
N TRP A 226 30.20 14.98 6.05
CA TRP A 226 28.77 15.03 5.79
C TRP A 226 28.16 16.29 6.41
N ASN A 227 27.40 17.00 5.59
CA ASN A 227 26.64 18.20 5.91
C ASN A 227 25.47 18.29 4.89
N PRO A 228 24.43 19.11 5.13
CA PRO A 228 23.27 19.15 4.24
C PRO A 228 23.60 19.39 2.76
N VAL A 229 24.62 20.20 2.46
CA VAL A 229 25.04 20.49 1.08
C VAL A 229 25.66 19.26 0.45
N ASN A 230 26.60 18.59 1.13
CA ASN A 230 27.27 17.40 0.58
C ASN A 230 26.32 16.21 0.45
N ILE A 231 25.34 16.10 1.35
CA ILE A 231 24.27 15.09 1.27
C ILE A 231 23.45 15.33 0.00
N GLU A 232 22.97 16.55 -0.22
CA GLU A 232 22.21 16.89 -1.43
C GLU A 232 23.02 16.66 -2.70
N GLN A 233 24.30 17.06 -2.73
CA GLN A 233 25.18 16.82 -3.87
C GLN A 233 25.34 15.32 -4.15
N SER A 234 25.51 14.50 -3.12
CA SER A 234 25.58 13.04 -3.24
C SER A 234 24.26 12.48 -3.77
N GLU A 235 23.12 12.91 -3.25
CA GLU A 235 21.81 12.41 -3.71
C GLU A 235 21.54 12.76 -5.18
N ILE A 236 21.88 13.98 -5.61
CA ILE A 236 21.78 14.40 -7.02
C ILE A 236 22.73 13.56 -7.88
N ALA A 237 24.00 13.44 -7.48
CA ALA A 237 24.99 12.66 -8.20
C ALA A 237 24.56 11.20 -8.39
N LEU A 238 24.09 10.55 -7.32
CA LEU A 238 23.69 9.15 -7.37
C LEU A 238 22.41 8.95 -8.20
N SER A 239 21.38 9.77 -8.00
CA SER A 239 20.11 9.66 -8.75
C SER A 239 20.24 10.04 -10.23
N ASN A 240 21.25 10.84 -10.62
CA ASN A 240 21.49 11.21 -12.02
C ASN A 240 22.25 10.17 -12.84
N ASN A 241 22.99 9.28 -12.18
CA ASN A 241 24.01 8.46 -12.84
C ASN A 241 23.85 6.97 -12.58
N TYR A 242 23.04 6.57 -11.60
CA TYR A 242 22.80 5.17 -11.30
C TYR A 242 21.31 4.86 -11.23
N ILE A 243 20.97 3.59 -11.46
CA ILE A 243 19.67 3.01 -11.14
C ILE A 243 19.93 1.86 -10.17
N PHE A 244 19.51 2.04 -8.93
CA PHE A 244 19.71 1.05 -7.86
C PHE A 244 18.64 -0.03 -7.94
N LEU A 245 19.07 -1.28 -8.09
CA LEU A 245 18.18 -2.41 -8.20
C LEU A 245 18.33 -3.30 -6.97
N ASN A 246 17.21 -3.62 -6.33
CA ASN A 246 17.15 -4.66 -5.30
C ASN A 246 17.18 -6.06 -5.92
N PHE A 247 17.42 -7.09 -5.10
CA PHE A 247 17.54 -8.48 -5.55
C PHE A 247 16.36 -8.96 -6.39
N GLU A 248 15.13 -8.62 -6.02
CA GLU A 248 13.92 -8.97 -6.78
C GLU A 248 13.88 -8.38 -8.19
N HIS A 249 14.62 -7.29 -8.42
CA HIS A 249 14.75 -6.65 -9.73
C HIS A 249 15.90 -7.25 -10.54
N HIS A 250 17.03 -7.59 -9.91
CA HIS A 250 18.23 -8.00 -10.63
C HIS A 250 18.59 -9.47 -10.64
N GLY A 251 18.15 -10.26 -9.66
CA GLY A 251 18.38 -11.71 -9.61
C GLY A 251 19.86 -12.11 -9.63
N ILE A 252 20.73 -11.37 -8.94
CA ILE A 252 22.17 -11.68 -8.81
C ILE A 252 22.48 -11.92 -7.35
N ARG A 253 23.15 -13.03 -7.02
CA ARG A 253 23.48 -13.39 -5.63
C ARG A 253 24.94 -13.74 -5.46
N SER A 254 25.49 -13.46 -4.28
CA SER A 254 26.83 -13.97 -3.94
C SER A 254 26.74 -15.41 -3.46
N MET A 255 27.66 -16.23 -3.93
CA MET A 255 27.83 -17.62 -3.48
C MET A 255 28.63 -17.74 -2.19
N ILE A 256 29.38 -16.70 -1.82
CA ILE A 256 30.23 -16.67 -0.62
C ILE A 256 29.56 -15.87 0.51
N GLU A 257 28.78 -14.86 0.15
CA GLU A 257 28.07 -13.98 1.07
C GLU A 257 26.55 -14.03 0.80
N PRO A 258 25.89 -15.20 0.93
CA PRO A 258 24.48 -15.35 0.60
C PRO A 258 23.58 -14.44 1.45
N ASP A 259 23.96 -14.15 2.69
CA ASP A 259 23.21 -13.25 3.57
C ASP A 259 23.17 -11.80 3.06
N LEU A 260 24.17 -11.37 2.28
CA LEU A 260 24.19 -10.03 1.64
C LEU A 260 23.27 -9.94 0.42
N THR A 261 22.70 -11.06 -0.02
CA THR A 261 21.85 -11.12 -1.23
C THR A 261 20.48 -10.51 -0.98
N THR A 262 19.88 -10.76 0.18
CA THR A 262 18.61 -10.15 0.55
C THR A 262 18.91 -9.10 1.61
N SER A 263 18.82 -7.81 1.26
CA SER A 263 19.05 -6.60 2.08
C SER A 263 18.59 -6.64 3.55
N LYS A 264 17.77 -7.62 3.94
CA LYS A 264 17.25 -7.88 5.28
C LYS A 264 18.28 -8.38 6.30
N ALA A 265 19.38 -9.04 5.90
CA ALA A 265 20.18 -9.80 6.87
C ALA A 265 21.31 -9.01 7.57
N THR A 266 21.66 -7.80 7.12
CA THR A 266 22.97 -7.21 7.48
C THR A 266 22.97 -5.89 8.23
N TYR A 267 21.82 -5.26 8.48
CA TYR A 267 21.76 -3.91 9.02
C TYR A 267 20.78 -3.82 10.19
N GLN A 268 21.16 -3.19 11.32
CA GLN A 268 20.20 -2.86 12.39
C GLN A 268 19.10 -1.91 11.88
N LEU A 269 19.37 -1.15 10.82
CA LEU A 269 18.40 -0.30 10.11
C LEU A 269 17.70 -1.01 8.93
N GLY A 270 18.00 -2.28 8.65
CA GLY A 270 17.44 -3.04 7.53
C GLY A 270 17.55 -2.31 6.18
N GLU A 271 16.46 -2.34 5.40
CA GLU A 271 16.34 -1.64 4.10
C GLU A 271 16.55 -0.11 4.21
N LEU A 272 16.35 0.49 5.39
CA LEU A 272 16.50 1.94 5.59
C LEU A 272 17.96 2.40 5.49
N GLY A 273 18.94 1.50 5.61
CA GLY A 273 20.37 1.83 5.60
C GLY A 273 21.02 1.94 4.21
N ILE A 274 20.32 1.53 3.15
CA ILE A 274 20.88 1.43 1.79
C ILE A 274 20.15 2.32 0.79
N TRP A 275 20.76 2.51 -0.39
CA TRP A 275 20.15 2.97 -1.63
C TRP A 275 19.41 1.81 -2.28
N ASP A 276 18.19 1.57 -1.81
CA ASP A 276 17.26 0.65 -2.47
C ASP A 276 16.54 1.32 -3.66
N TYR A 277 15.81 0.51 -4.43
CA TYR A 277 15.01 0.99 -5.56
C TYR A 277 13.99 2.08 -5.12
N ASP A 278 13.46 1.96 -3.90
CA ASP A 278 12.53 2.92 -3.31
C ASP A 278 13.18 4.28 -3.05
N LEU A 279 14.36 4.31 -2.40
CA LEU A 279 15.12 5.53 -2.15
C LEU A 279 15.62 6.14 -3.46
N PHE A 280 16.04 5.32 -4.42
CA PHE A 280 16.42 5.79 -5.75
C PHE A 280 15.25 6.49 -6.45
N THR A 281 14.08 5.84 -6.55
CA THR A 281 12.91 6.44 -7.22
C THR A 281 12.40 7.69 -6.50
N TYR A 282 12.50 7.75 -5.17
CA TYR A 282 12.26 8.97 -4.38
C TYR A 282 13.18 10.12 -4.83
N ASN A 283 14.49 9.88 -4.87
CA ASN A 283 15.47 10.90 -5.24
C ASN A 283 15.39 11.26 -6.73
N TYR A 284 15.09 10.30 -7.60
CA TYR A 284 14.80 10.55 -9.01
C TYR A 284 13.61 11.51 -9.16
N ARG A 285 12.50 11.28 -8.45
CA ARG A 285 11.37 12.23 -8.44
C ARG A 285 11.80 13.60 -7.93
N LYS A 286 12.54 13.65 -6.84
CA LYS A 286 12.96 14.90 -6.20
C LYS A 286 13.87 15.75 -7.09
N TYR A 287 14.86 15.12 -7.72
CA TYR A 287 15.95 15.83 -8.39
C TYR A 287 15.90 15.80 -9.92
N CYS A 288 15.32 14.76 -10.53
CA CYS A 288 15.34 14.53 -11.97
C CYS A 288 13.99 14.80 -12.63
N ASP A 289 12.91 14.20 -12.13
CA ASP A 289 11.55 14.35 -12.69
C ASP A 289 10.50 14.51 -11.59
N LYS A 290 10.16 15.76 -11.27
CA LYS A 290 9.16 16.09 -10.25
C LYS A 290 7.77 15.50 -10.53
N ASN A 291 7.48 15.16 -11.79
CA ASN A 291 6.21 14.59 -12.20
C ASN A 291 6.25 13.06 -12.30
N TYR A 292 7.35 12.42 -11.90
CA TYR A 292 7.47 10.98 -11.93
C TYR A 292 6.45 10.33 -10.98
N ILE A 293 5.60 9.47 -11.55
CA ILE A 293 4.62 8.65 -10.84
C ILE A 293 5.01 7.19 -10.96
N ARG A 294 5.23 6.53 -9.82
CA ARG A 294 5.56 5.10 -9.72
C ARG A 294 4.37 4.21 -10.02
N GLY A 295 3.17 4.65 -9.67
CA GLY A 295 1.97 3.85 -9.81
C GLY A 295 0.81 4.36 -8.98
N ILE A 296 -0.23 3.53 -8.89
CA ILE A 296 -1.41 3.76 -8.06
C ILE A 296 -1.50 2.63 -7.05
N VAL A 297 -1.67 2.96 -5.78
CA VAL A 297 -1.90 1.99 -4.71
C VAL A 297 -3.38 2.04 -4.34
N ILE A 298 -4.01 0.89 -4.22
CA ILE A 298 -5.34 0.76 -3.62
C ILE A 298 -5.18 0.03 -2.29
N THR A 299 -5.61 0.68 -1.22
CA THR A 299 -5.49 0.16 0.14
C THR A 299 -6.69 0.58 1.00
N SER A 300 -6.69 0.21 2.27
CA SER A 300 -7.66 0.61 3.28
C SER A 300 -6.94 0.94 4.58
N ASP A 301 -7.65 1.01 5.72
CA ASP A 301 -7.02 0.99 7.05
C ASP A 301 -6.26 -0.34 7.27
N PHE A 302 -5.03 -0.40 6.79
CA PHE A 302 -4.12 -1.54 6.95
C PHE A 302 -3.48 -1.58 8.34
N LEU A 303 -3.67 -0.53 9.16
CA LEU A 303 -3.20 -0.47 10.55
C LEU A 303 -4.14 -1.24 11.47
N ARG A 304 -5.43 -1.29 11.16
CA ARG A 304 -6.43 -1.92 12.02
C ARG A 304 -6.19 -3.42 12.23
N ILE A 305 -6.23 -3.79 13.50
CA ILE A 305 -6.16 -5.18 13.98
C ILE A 305 -7.59 -5.65 14.28
N GLY A 306 -7.94 -6.84 13.83
CA GLY A 306 -9.26 -7.43 14.05
C GLY A 306 -9.46 -8.08 15.39
N ASP A 307 -10.69 -8.53 15.62
CA ASP A 307 -11.08 -9.32 16.78
C ASP A 307 -10.14 -10.53 16.97
N ASN A 308 -9.83 -10.84 18.23
CA ASN A 308 -8.86 -11.87 18.64
C ASN A 308 -7.43 -11.66 18.08
N TYR A 309 -7.02 -10.41 17.87
CA TYR A 309 -5.72 -10.07 17.29
C TYR A 309 -5.53 -10.60 15.87
N ASN A 310 -6.60 -10.77 15.08
CA ASN A 310 -6.45 -11.14 13.68
C ASN A 310 -5.83 -9.95 12.92
N PRO A 311 -4.57 -10.03 12.47
CA PRO A 311 -3.91 -8.91 11.82
C PRO A 311 -4.52 -8.63 10.43
N TYR A 312 -5.37 -9.49 9.88
CA TYR A 312 -5.79 -9.44 8.48
C TYR A 312 -7.26 -9.08 8.31
N TYR A 313 -7.86 -8.43 9.31
CA TYR A 313 -9.29 -8.13 9.35
C TYR A 313 -9.78 -7.34 8.13
N PHE A 314 -9.03 -6.32 7.71
CA PHE A 314 -9.41 -5.48 6.58
C PHE A 314 -9.09 -6.08 5.21
N LYS A 315 -8.37 -7.20 5.14
CA LYS A 315 -7.91 -7.78 3.88
C LYS A 315 -9.03 -8.02 2.87
N SER A 316 -10.17 -8.58 3.31
CA SER A 316 -11.32 -8.83 2.44
C SER A 316 -11.94 -7.53 1.92
N THR A 317 -11.96 -6.49 2.75
CA THR A 317 -12.48 -5.16 2.39
C THR A 317 -11.52 -4.45 1.42
N THR A 318 -10.22 -4.50 1.66
CA THR A 318 -9.20 -3.98 0.73
C THR A 318 -9.27 -4.69 -0.63
N GLN A 319 -9.43 -6.01 -0.61
CA GLN A 319 -9.58 -6.80 -1.84
C GLN A 319 -10.89 -6.47 -2.57
N TRP A 320 -11.97 -6.22 -1.83
CA TRP A 320 -13.25 -5.78 -2.39
C TRP A 320 -13.11 -4.42 -3.09
N ILE A 321 -12.51 -3.41 -2.43
CA ILE A 321 -12.37 -2.08 -3.06
C ILE A 321 -11.39 -2.10 -4.23
N TYR A 322 -10.31 -2.91 -4.15
CA TYR A 322 -9.42 -3.16 -5.27
C TYR A 322 -10.17 -3.78 -6.44
N ASN A 323 -10.96 -4.84 -6.22
CA ASN A 323 -11.74 -5.47 -7.29
C ASN A 323 -12.83 -4.56 -7.84
N LEU A 324 -13.36 -3.66 -7.01
CA LEU A 324 -14.35 -2.68 -7.44
C LEU A 324 -13.77 -1.67 -8.41
N PHE A 325 -12.50 -1.26 -8.25
CA PHE A 325 -11.92 -0.11 -8.95
C PHE A 325 -10.72 -0.38 -9.87
N ASN A 326 -9.98 -1.49 -9.72
CA ASN A 326 -8.70 -1.68 -10.40
C ASN A 326 -8.80 -1.58 -11.93
N TYR A 327 -9.85 -2.16 -12.53
CA TYR A 327 -9.91 -2.29 -13.98
C TYR A 327 -10.24 -0.97 -14.67
N GLN A 328 -11.20 -0.21 -14.14
CA GLN A 328 -11.51 1.11 -14.67
C GLN A 328 -10.38 2.12 -14.45
N ILE A 329 -9.63 2.01 -13.35
CA ILE A 329 -8.43 2.82 -13.14
C ILE A 329 -7.34 2.43 -14.15
N LYS A 330 -7.14 1.12 -14.40
CA LYS A 330 -6.23 0.63 -15.42
C LYS A 330 -6.59 1.16 -16.81
N LEU A 331 -7.87 1.12 -17.18
CA LEU A 331 -8.35 1.70 -18.44
C LEU A 331 -8.05 3.21 -18.52
N ALA A 332 -8.30 3.94 -17.43
CA ALA A 332 -8.11 5.38 -17.35
C ALA A 332 -6.64 5.83 -17.43
N THR A 333 -5.70 5.02 -16.91
CA THR A 333 -4.31 5.45 -16.66
C THR A 333 -3.24 4.62 -17.36
N ASN A 334 -3.61 3.45 -17.90
CA ASN A 334 -2.69 2.42 -18.39
C ASN A 334 -1.69 1.88 -17.33
N LEU A 335 -1.95 2.14 -16.05
CA LEU A 335 -1.20 1.59 -14.94
C LEU A 335 -2.00 0.48 -14.28
N ASP A 336 -1.32 -0.61 -13.92
CA ASP A 336 -1.89 -1.65 -13.08
C ASP A 336 -1.85 -1.17 -11.62
N PRO A 337 -3.01 -0.91 -10.97
CA PRO A 337 -3.03 -0.54 -9.57
C PRO A 337 -2.49 -1.68 -8.70
N ILE A 338 -1.81 -1.33 -7.61
CA ILE A 338 -1.23 -2.29 -6.67
C ILE A 338 -2.15 -2.43 -5.47
N LEU A 339 -2.53 -3.66 -5.13
CA LEU A 339 -3.22 -3.98 -3.89
C LEU A 339 -2.23 -3.96 -2.72
N VAL A 340 -2.54 -3.20 -1.67
CA VAL A 340 -1.74 -3.17 -0.44
C VAL A 340 -2.62 -3.45 0.77
N THR A 341 -2.35 -4.58 1.45
CA THR A 341 -3.12 -5.06 2.60
C THR A 341 -2.36 -4.91 3.94
N GLY A 342 -1.10 -4.45 3.91
CA GLY A 342 -0.25 -4.34 5.10
C GLY A 342 0.38 -5.66 5.56
N GLU A 343 0.22 -6.74 4.79
CA GLU A 343 0.81 -8.04 5.08
C GLU A 343 2.34 -8.01 4.92
N PRO A 344 3.07 -8.90 5.61
CA PRO A 344 4.48 -9.12 5.32
C PRO A 344 4.67 -9.38 3.83
N HIS A 345 5.72 -8.78 3.24
CA HIS A 345 6.02 -8.82 1.80
C HIS A 345 5.05 -8.03 0.89
N SER A 346 4.05 -7.33 1.42
CA SER A 346 3.34 -6.30 0.66
C SER A 346 4.22 -5.04 0.52
N LEU A 347 3.80 -4.05 -0.27
CA LEU A 347 4.57 -2.80 -0.46
C LEU A 347 4.91 -2.12 0.88
N ILE A 348 4.05 -2.28 1.88
CA ILE A 348 4.27 -1.83 3.25
C ILE A 348 4.02 -2.97 4.23
N ASP A 349 4.90 -3.14 5.21
CA ASP A 349 4.73 -4.11 6.29
C ASP A 349 4.16 -3.40 7.52
N ARG A 350 2.92 -3.74 7.88
CA ARG A 350 2.25 -3.14 9.05
C ARG A 350 2.96 -3.52 10.34
N ASP A 351 3.38 -4.77 10.50
CA ASP A 351 3.96 -5.24 11.76
C ASP A 351 5.31 -4.54 12.01
N TYR A 352 6.09 -4.37 10.94
CA TYR A 352 7.31 -3.55 10.99
C TYR A 352 7.00 -2.07 11.30
N LEU A 353 5.93 -1.51 10.76
CA LEU A 353 5.53 -0.13 11.07
C LEU A 353 5.14 0.06 12.55
N TYR A 354 4.53 -0.94 13.18
CA TYR A 354 4.26 -0.96 14.62
C TYR A 354 5.57 -1.04 15.42
N GLU A 355 6.49 -1.91 15.01
CA GLU A 355 7.83 -2.03 15.61
C GLU A 355 8.59 -0.70 15.55
N LEU A 356 8.59 -0.03 14.39
CA LEU A 356 9.22 1.28 14.21
C LEU A 356 8.61 2.35 15.14
N ASN A 357 7.33 2.22 15.48
CA ASN A 357 6.65 3.10 16.44
C ASN A 357 6.83 2.68 17.91
N ASN A 358 7.55 1.58 18.19
CA ASN A 358 7.68 0.98 19.52
C ASN A 358 6.33 0.60 20.15
N LEU A 359 5.36 0.18 19.33
CA LEU A 359 4.02 -0.18 19.76
C LEU A 359 3.75 -1.67 19.54
N PRO A 360 3.13 -2.39 20.49
CA PRO A 360 2.69 -3.76 20.26
C PRO A 360 1.49 -3.77 19.30
N LEU A 361 1.28 -4.88 18.59
CA LEU A 361 0.07 -5.12 17.80
C LEU A 361 -1.15 -5.29 18.73
N SER A 362 -1.84 -4.19 19.02
CA SER A 362 -3.07 -4.18 19.82
C SER A 362 -4.07 -3.12 19.32
N GLU A 363 -5.33 -3.24 19.75
CA GLU A 363 -6.37 -2.25 19.49
C GLU A 363 -5.99 -0.87 20.05
N GLU A 364 -5.40 -0.81 21.25
CA GLU A 364 -4.95 0.44 21.89
C GLU A 364 -3.84 1.13 21.06
N SER A 365 -2.90 0.35 20.53
CA SER A 365 -1.86 0.87 19.64
C SER A 365 -2.45 1.36 18.31
N TRP A 366 -3.43 0.65 17.75
CA TRP A 366 -4.15 1.11 16.55
C TRP A 366 -4.88 2.44 16.79
N ILE A 367 -5.59 2.58 17.90
CA ILE A 367 -6.26 3.84 18.28
C ILE A 367 -5.24 4.98 18.39
N THR A 368 -4.09 4.71 19.03
CA THR A 368 -2.99 5.67 19.15
C THR A 368 -2.48 6.12 17.78
N LEU A 369 -2.19 5.17 16.88
CA LEU A 369 -1.70 5.45 15.52
C LEU A 369 -2.76 6.11 14.61
N SER A 370 -4.05 5.98 14.93
CA SER A 370 -5.16 6.50 14.12
C SER A 370 -5.41 7.99 14.32
N ASP A 371 -5.16 8.50 15.53
CA ASP A 371 -5.59 9.84 15.96
C ASP A 371 -4.41 10.74 16.35
N LYS A 372 -3.33 10.20 16.92
CA LYS A 372 -2.16 11.00 17.32
C LYS A 372 -1.14 11.15 16.19
N GLU A 373 -0.64 12.38 16.02
CA GLU A 373 0.44 12.73 15.09
C GLU A 373 1.83 12.22 15.51
N GLU A 374 1.97 11.61 16.69
CA GLU A 374 3.27 11.24 17.27
C GLU A 374 3.85 9.92 16.72
N TRP A 375 3.88 9.77 15.39
CA TRP A 375 4.63 8.68 14.77
C TRP A 375 6.14 8.93 14.90
N THR A 376 6.92 7.86 15.06
CA THR A 376 8.38 8.00 15.14
C THR A 376 8.98 8.45 13.81
N LYS A 377 10.15 9.11 13.87
CA LYS A 377 10.86 9.54 12.65
C LYS A 377 11.18 8.36 11.72
N GLN A 378 11.47 7.20 12.27
CA GLN A 378 11.74 5.99 11.49
C GLN A 378 10.47 5.51 10.76
N ALA A 379 9.32 5.51 11.43
CA ALA A 379 8.04 5.16 10.82
C ALA A 379 7.66 6.11 9.67
N ILE A 380 7.77 7.43 9.89
CA ILE A 380 7.53 8.44 8.85
C ILE A 380 8.49 8.26 7.67
N LEU A 381 9.77 7.98 7.92
CA LEU A 381 10.76 7.72 6.87
C LEU A 381 10.43 6.45 6.08
N TYR A 382 9.91 5.41 6.74
CA TYR A 382 9.47 4.18 6.10
C TYR A 382 8.27 4.43 5.17
N ILE A 383 7.24 5.17 5.63
CA ILE A 383 6.11 5.63 4.79
C ILE A 383 6.61 6.40 3.58
N LYS A 384 7.50 7.37 3.80
CA LYS A 384 8.08 8.21 2.74
C LYS A 384 8.77 7.37 1.66
N ARG A 385 9.56 6.36 2.06
CA ARG A 385 10.24 5.48 1.11
C ARG A 385 9.27 4.61 0.33
N LYS A 386 8.31 3.96 1.01
CA LYS A 386 7.39 3.01 0.36
C LYS A 386 6.34 3.66 -0.52
N PHE A 387 5.88 4.87 -0.18
CA PHE A 387 4.76 5.52 -0.89
C PHE A 387 5.12 6.74 -1.73
N SER A 388 6.36 7.26 -1.67
CA SER A 388 6.71 8.39 -2.53
C SER A 388 6.57 8.07 -4.01
N GLY A 389 5.92 8.98 -4.75
CA GLY A 389 5.65 8.83 -6.18
C GLY A 389 4.45 7.93 -6.48
N TYR A 390 3.81 7.33 -5.49
CA TYR A 390 2.52 6.67 -5.67
C TYR A 390 1.37 7.66 -5.43
N ILE A 391 0.22 7.38 -6.07
CA ILE A 391 -1.07 7.95 -5.70
C ILE A 391 -1.82 6.90 -4.89
N LEU A 392 -2.25 7.24 -3.67
CA LEU A 392 -2.92 6.31 -2.78
C LEU A 392 -4.43 6.48 -2.86
N ILE A 393 -5.15 5.46 -3.30
CA ILE A 393 -6.61 5.36 -3.17
C ILE A 393 -6.89 4.54 -1.92
N ILE A 394 -7.38 5.20 -0.88
CA ILE A 394 -7.49 4.63 0.46
C ILE A 394 -8.95 4.53 0.84
N HIS A 395 -9.39 3.36 1.28
CA HIS A 395 -10.73 3.14 1.83
C HIS A 395 -10.69 3.20 3.36
N HIS A 396 -11.39 4.17 3.97
CA HIS A 396 -11.37 4.45 5.40
C HIS A 396 -9.97 4.82 5.96
N ALA A 397 -9.30 5.82 5.38
CA ALA A 397 -8.03 6.30 5.95
C ALA A 397 -8.21 6.97 7.31
N ASN A 398 -7.27 6.71 8.22
CA ASN A 398 -7.20 7.28 9.56
C ASN A 398 -6.61 8.68 9.51
N PHE A 399 -7.01 9.54 10.45
CA PHE A 399 -6.64 10.96 10.45
C PHE A 399 -5.12 11.17 10.49
N ALA A 400 -4.42 10.59 11.47
CA ALA A 400 -2.98 10.77 11.62
C ALA A 400 -2.20 10.28 10.40
N PHE A 401 -2.65 9.19 9.75
CA PHE A 401 -2.01 8.72 8.52
C PHE A 401 -2.18 9.72 7.37
N LEU A 402 -3.36 10.33 7.21
CA LEU A 402 -3.56 11.37 6.19
C LEU A 402 -2.69 12.61 6.43
N GLU A 403 -2.48 13.01 7.68
CA GLU A 403 -1.58 14.13 8.00
C GLU A 403 -0.13 13.81 7.64
N ILE A 404 0.34 12.59 7.92
CA ILE A 404 1.67 12.14 7.48
C ILE A 404 1.77 12.19 5.94
N LEU A 405 0.73 11.78 5.21
CA LEU A 405 0.74 11.88 3.74
C LEU A 405 0.76 13.34 3.26
N ASN A 406 0.12 14.28 3.97
CA ASN A 406 0.19 15.71 3.70
C ASN A 406 1.62 16.24 3.90
N GLU A 407 2.25 15.92 5.03
CA GLU A 407 3.63 16.34 5.36
C GLU A 407 4.65 15.82 4.34
N LEU A 408 4.40 14.63 3.78
CA LEU A 408 5.28 13.96 2.84
C LEU A 408 5.02 14.32 1.36
N ASP A 409 4.03 15.16 1.07
CA ASP A 409 3.58 15.48 -0.30
C ASP A 409 3.25 14.19 -1.09
N ILE A 410 2.54 13.26 -0.43
CA ILE A 410 2.04 12.03 -1.05
C ILE A 410 0.56 12.25 -1.40
N ILE A 411 0.24 12.14 -2.67
CA ILE A 411 -1.12 12.36 -3.16
C ILE A 411 -2.01 11.19 -2.74
N TYR A 412 -3.17 11.49 -2.17
CA TYR A 412 -4.18 10.47 -1.86
C TYR A 412 -5.59 10.85 -2.32
N ILE A 413 -6.43 9.83 -2.51
CA ILE A 413 -7.88 9.91 -2.64
C ILE A 413 -8.47 8.97 -1.58
N ASN A 414 -8.98 9.55 -0.49
CA ASN A 414 -9.64 8.82 0.58
C ASN A 414 -11.13 8.64 0.25
N LEU A 415 -11.61 7.42 0.40
CA LEU A 415 -12.96 6.97 0.06
C LEU A 415 -13.65 6.39 1.29
N PHE A 416 -14.93 6.69 1.42
CA PHE A 416 -15.78 6.20 2.50
C PHE A 416 -17.20 5.96 1.99
N GLU A 417 -17.86 4.84 2.35
CA GLU A 417 -19.30 4.69 2.08
C GLU A 417 -20.06 5.71 2.93
N SER A 418 -20.65 6.72 2.28
CA SER A 418 -21.24 7.86 2.97
C SER A 418 -22.23 7.45 4.05
N SER A 419 -22.39 8.32 5.05
CA SER A 419 -23.41 8.15 6.08
C SER A 419 -24.83 8.14 5.49
N PHE A 420 -25.04 8.70 4.29
CA PHE A 420 -26.35 8.74 3.62
C PHE A 420 -26.67 7.39 2.97
N ARG A 421 -27.55 6.62 3.62
CA ARG A 421 -27.88 5.24 3.23
C ARG A 421 -29.32 5.08 2.78
N PHE A 422 -30.07 6.17 2.65
CA PHE A 422 -31.44 6.20 2.13
C PHE A 422 -31.54 6.38 0.61
N ALA A 423 -30.41 6.43 -0.11
CA ALA A 423 -30.38 6.40 -1.58
C ALA A 423 -30.56 4.97 -2.13
N GLU A 424 -30.87 4.85 -3.42
CA GLU A 424 -31.09 3.59 -4.14
C GLU A 424 -29.88 2.64 -4.13
N ASP A 425 -28.66 3.19 -4.02
CA ASP A 425 -27.46 2.43 -3.68
C ASP A 425 -26.54 3.23 -2.74
N LEU A 426 -25.39 2.69 -2.34
CA LEU A 426 -24.47 3.36 -1.41
C LEU A 426 -23.79 4.49 -2.17
N ILE A 427 -23.72 5.66 -1.56
CA ILE A 427 -22.99 6.81 -2.10
C ILE A 427 -21.56 6.73 -1.57
N PHE A 428 -20.56 6.97 -2.41
CA PHE A 428 -19.19 7.14 -1.94
C PHE A 428 -18.88 8.61 -1.67
N SER A 429 -18.17 8.83 -0.58
CA SER A 429 -17.60 10.10 -0.16
C SER A 429 -16.13 10.14 -0.55
N PHE A 430 -15.70 11.19 -1.23
CA PHE A 430 -14.33 11.37 -1.71
C PHE A 430 -13.64 12.54 -1.00
N LYS A 431 -12.40 12.36 -0.57
CA LYS A 431 -11.52 13.39 0.01
C LYS A 431 -10.12 13.26 -0.58
N THR A 432 -9.41 14.37 -0.79
CA THR A 432 -8.05 14.35 -1.35
C THR A 432 -7.26 15.57 -0.89
N ASN A 433 -5.94 15.43 -0.77
CA ASN A 433 -5.02 16.55 -0.54
C ASN A 433 -4.59 17.26 -1.85
N ASN A 434 -5.04 16.80 -3.02
CA ASN A 434 -4.72 17.44 -4.30
C ASN A 434 -5.87 18.33 -4.80
N LEU A 435 -5.56 19.62 -5.00
CA LEU A 435 -6.52 20.65 -5.40
C LEU A 435 -7.20 20.34 -6.75
N GLU A 436 -6.43 19.91 -7.76
CA GLU A 436 -6.97 19.68 -9.12
C GLU A 436 -7.82 18.41 -9.20
N ILE A 437 -7.44 17.36 -8.47
CA ILE A 437 -8.30 16.18 -8.27
C ILE A 437 -9.62 16.62 -7.63
N SER A 438 -9.56 17.39 -6.53
CA SER A 438 -10.75 17.81 -5.81
C SER A 438 -11.70 18.66 -6.66
N LYS A 439 -11.18 19.66 -7.38
CA LYS A 439 -11.97 20.48 -8.31
C LYS A 439 -12.73 19.63 -9.32
N THR A 440 -12.10 18.56 -9.82
CA THR A 440 -12.73 17.67 -10.78
C THR A 440 -13.79 16.77 -10.12
N ILE A 441 -13.52 16.22 -8.93
CA ILE A 441 -14.50 15.43 -8.17
C ILE A 441 -15.75 16.28 -7.86
N ARG A 442 -15.59 17.57 -7.53
CA ARG A 442 -16.72 18.49 -7.25
C ARG A 442 -17.70 18.64 -8.42
N GLN A 443 -17.27 18.42 -9.66
CA GLN A 443 -18.15 18.44 -10.83
C GLN A 443 -19.14 17.27 -10.84
N TYR A 444 -18.85 16.21 -10.08
CA TYR A 444 -19.70 15.03 -9.91
C TYR A 444 -20.48 15.01 -8.59
N LYS A 445 -20.44 16.13 -7.85
CA LYS A 445 -21.05 16.23 -6.53
C LYS A 445 -22.56 15.97 -6.60
N LEU A 446 -23.08 15.14 -5.69
CA LEU A 446 -24.51 14.99 -5.45
C LEU A 446 -25.06 16.26 -4.76
N PRO A 447 -26.03 16.99 -5.37
CA PRO A 447 -26.63 18.17 -4.77
C PRO A 447 -27.33 17.87 -3.44
N ARG A 448 -27.31 18.85 -2.52
CA ARG A 448 -27.94 18.68 -1.20
C ARG A 448 -29.47 18.57 -1.32
N SER A 449 -30.06 19.25 -2.30
CA SER A 449 -31.48 19.15 -2.64
C SER A 449 -31.92 17.71 -2.92
N ASP A 450 -31.07 16.92 -3.56
CA ASP A 450 -31.40 15.56 -3.96
C ASP A 450 -31.50 14.64 -2.74
N LEU A 451 -30.68 14.88 -1.70
CA LEU A 451 -30.78 14.18 -0.43
C LEU A 451 -32.12 14.45 0.27
N TYR A 452 -32.62 15.70 0.25
CA TYR A 452 -33.96 16.00 0.78
C TYR A 452 -35.07 15.29 -0.01
N ILE A 453 -34.95 15.21 -1.33
CA ILE A 453 -35.92 14.50 -2.18
C ILE A 453 -35.94 13.00 -1.82
N LEU A 454 -34.77 12.39 -1.70
CA LEU A 454 -34.63 10.97 -1.32
C LEU A 454 -35.16 10.69 0.10
N ALA A 455 -34.87 11.56 1.07
CA ALA A 455 -35.41 11.45 2.43
C ALA A 455 -36.94 11.65 2.47
N ASN A 456 -37.48 12.57 1.68
CA ASN A 456 -38.94 12.75 1.53
C ASN A 456 -39.61 11.51 0.95
N TYR A 457 -38.97 10.83 -0.01
CA TYR A 457 -39.45 9.54 -0.50
C TYR A 457 -39.49 8.49 0.61
N MET A 458 -38.47 8.40 1.45
CA MET A 458 -38.47 7.51 2.62
C MET A 458 -39.60 7.83 3.60
N LYS A 459 -39.79 9.12 3.93
CA LYS A 459 -40.90 9.58 4.79
C LYS A 459 -42.25 9.15 4.21
N ALA A 460 -42.48 9.36 2.92
CA ALA A 460 -43.70 8.94 2.25
C ALA A 460 -43.87 7.41 2.24
N TYR A 461 -42.78 6.66 2.03
CA TYR A 461 -42.79 5.20 2.01
C TYR A 461 -43.25 4.61 3.35
N TYR A 462 -42.68 5.06 4.47
CA TYR A 462 -42.98 4.56 5.80
C TYR A 462 -44.31 5.07 6.34
N ASN A 463 -44.63 6.36 6.18
CA ASN A 463 -45.91 6.93 6.64
C ASN A 463 -47.13 6.23 6.05
N ARG A 464 -47.01 5.67 4.83
CA ARG A 464 -48.09 4.92 4.19
C ARG A 464 -48.21 3.47 4.67
N ARG A 465 -47.12 2.86 5.14
CA ARG A 465 -47.03 1.40 5.34
C ARG A 465 -46.98 0.98 6.79
N ASN A 466 -46.26 1.73 7.62
CA ASN A 466 -45.98 1.36 9.00
C ASN A 466 -46.30 2.54 9.91
N SER A 467 -47.33 2.39 10.73
CA SER A 467 -47.57 3.30 11.87
C SER A 467 -47.01 2.64 13.12
N ILE A 468 -46.00 3.26 13.73
CA ILE A 468 -45.50 2.89 15.05
C ILE A 468 -46.02 3.90 16.07
N ASP A 469 -46.52 3.41 17.19
CA ASP A 469 -47.01 4.25 18.28
C ASP A 469 -45.84 4.77 19.11
N ILE A 470 -45.59 6.08 19.02
CA ILE A 470 -44.46 6.76 19.66
C ILE A 470 -45.02 7.89 20.50
N ILE A 471 -44.54 8.03 21.74
CA ILE A 471 -44.92 9.12 22.63
C ILE A 471 -44.54 10.46 21.99
N PRO A 472 -45.45 11.46 21.90
CA PRO A 472 -45.10 12.79 21.38
C PRO A 472 -43.90 13.41 22.10
N ASN A 473 -43.13 14.25 21.42
CA ASN A 473 -41.94 14.91 21.96
C ASN A 473 -40.89 13.93 22.53
N SER A 474 -40.64 12.84 21.79
CA SER A 474 -39.62 11.86 22.11
C SER A 474 -38.29 12.15 21.41
N ILE A 475 -37.21 11.67 22.01
CA ILE A 475 -35.87 11.65 21.41
C ILE A 475 -35.43 10.22 21.13
N LEU A 476 -34.83 10.00 19.96
CA LEU A 476 -34.24 8.71 19.60
C LEU A 476 -32.73 8.73 19.89
N TYR A 477 -32.25 7.89 20.79
CA TYR A 477 -30.83 7.60 20.95
C TYR A 477 -30.44 6.37 20.12
N VAL A 478 -29.46 6.52 19.23
CA VAL A 478 -28.94 5.43 18.38
C VAL A 478 -27.63 4.87 18.93
N GLY A 479 -27.60 3.57 19.22
CA GLY A 479 -26.41 2.88 19.69
C GLY A 479 -25.36 2.65 18.60
N GLN A 480 -24.12 2.41 19.01
CA GLN A 480 -22.97 2.08 18.16
C GLN A 480 -22.29 0.80 18.66
N THR A 481 -21.38 0.22 17.88
CA THR A 481 -20.50 -0.85 18.37
C THR A 481 -19.44 -0.27 19.32
N SER A 482 -18.96 -1.07 20.27
CA SER A 482 -17.97 -0.62 21.27
C SER A 482 -16.59 -0.29 20.68
N VAL A 483 -16.28 -0.83 19.49
CA VAL A 483 -15.03 -0.59 18.77
C VAL A 483 -15.36 -0.08 17.37
N ASP A 484 -15.34 1.24 17.20
CA ASP A 484 -15.68 1.94 15.96
C ASP A 484 -14.73 3.14 15.77
N SER A 485 -14.20 3.35 14.56
CA SER A 485 -13.30 4.46 14.28
C SER A 485 -13.95 5.82 14.52
N SER A 486 -15.28 5.92 14.38
CA SER A 486 -16.05 7.13 14.69
C SER A 486 -16.10 7.46 16.17
N LEU A 487 -15.71 6.55 17.06
CA LEU A 487 -15.65 6.78 18.50
C LEU A 487 -14.24 7.17 18.96
N ILE A 488 -13.25 7.20 18.08
CA ILE A 488 -11.89 7.63 18.42
C ILE A 488 -11.87 9.16 18.51
N LYS A 489 -11.44 9.68 19.66
CA LYS A 489 -11.22 11.11 19.88
C LYS A 489 -10.18 11.31 20.98
N ASP A 490 -9.23 12.21 20.74
CA ASP A 490 -8.15 12.56 21.67
C ASP A 490 -7.32 11.32 22.12
N GLY A 491 -7.07 10.41 21.18
CA GLY A 491 -6.28 9.20 21.37
C GLY A 491 -6.95 8.10 22.19
N LYS A 492 -8.28 8.16 22.39
CA LYS A 492 -9.05 7.15 23.12
C LYS A 492 -10.38 6.83 22.45
N MET A 493 -10.93 5.66 22.76
CA MET A 493 -12.31 5.29 22.42
C MET A 493 -13.27 5.96 23.40
N VAL A 494 -14.10 6.89 22.94
CA VAL A 494 -15.07 7.57 23.80
C VAL A 494 -16.29 6.69 24.07
N CYS A 495 -16.92 6.88 25.23
CA CYS A 495 -18.14 6.18 25.60
C CYS A 495 -19.19 7.13 26.17
N LEU A 496 -20.43 6.66 26.28
CA LEU A 496 -21.55 7.47 26.77
C LEU A 496 -21.32 8.00 28.19
N ALA A 497 -20.60 7.24 29.03
CA ALA A 497 -20.31 7.62 30.41
C ALA A 497 -19.37 8.84 30.54
N ASP A 498 -18.66 9.21 29.48
CA ASP A 498 -17.77 10.38 29.46
C ASP A 498 -18.52 11.72 29.38
N TYR A 499 -19.83 11.70 29.06
CA TYR A 499 -20.60 12.91 28.68
C TYR A 499 -21.82 13.18 29.56
N LYS A 500 -21.80 12.79 30.84
CA LYS A 500 -22.98 12.82 31.73
C LYS A 500 -23.72 14.16 31.78
N ASP A 501 -22.99 15.26 31.78
CA ASP A 501 -23.57 16.61 31.83
C ASP A 501 -24.33 16.93 30.53
N THR A 502 -23.71 16.66 29.37
CA THR A 502 -24.33 16.78 28.05
C THR A 502 -25.61 15.93 27.93
N LEU A 503 -25.61 14.71 28.47
CA LEU A 503 -26.79 13.85 28.47
C LEU A 503 -27.93 14.45 29.30
N SER A 504 -27.61 15.02 30.46
CA SER A 504 -28.59 15.69 31.32
C SER A 504 -29.24 16.89 30.62
N ASP A 505 -28.41 17.73 30.00
CA ASP A 505 -28.86 18.94 29.31
C ASP A 505 -29.75 18.64 28.11
N ILE A 506 -29.46 17.55 27.39
CA ILE A 506 -30.25 17.17 26.21
C ILE A 506 -31.54 16.45 26.63
N PHE A 507 -31.43 15.35 27.38
CA PHE A 507 -32.53 14.42 27.57
C PHE A 507 -33.62 14.92 28.52
N SER A 508 -33.31 15.87 29.41
CA SER A 508 -34.31 16.51 30.28
C SER A 508 -35.38 17.30 29.52
N ASN A 509 -35.16 17.62 28.24
CA ASN A 509 -36.11 18.33 27.39
C ASN A 509 -37.14 17.43 26.70
N TYR A 510 -37.05 16.10 26.86
CA TYR A 510 -37.87 15.13 26.13
C TYR A 510 -38.61 14.18 27.06
N ASP A 511 -39.86 13.88 26.70
CA ASP A 511 -40.78 13.09 27.54
C ASP A 511 -40.44 11.60 27.56
N CYS A 512 -39.76 11.11 26.52
CA CYS A 512 -39.29 9.73 26.43
C CYS A 512 -38.03 9.63 25.55
N ILE A 513 -37.09 8.81 26.00
CA ILE A 513 -35.94 8.36 25.24
C ILE A 513 -36.30 7.01 24.61
N TYR A 514 -36.30 6.96 23.29
CA TYR A 514 -36.29 5.69 22.56
C TYR A 514 -34.85 5.29 22.29
N TYR A 515 -34.44 4.12 22.75
CA TYR A 515 -33.11 3.59 22.47
C TYR A 515 -33.19 2.55 21.36
N LYS A 516 -32.49 2.80 20.25
CA LYS A 516 -32.27 1.81 19.20
C LYS A 516 -30.86 1.22 19.32
N PRO A 517 -30.71 -0.04 19.79
CA PRO A 517 -29.43 -0.71 19.79
C PRO A 517 -28.85 -0.86 18.38
N HIS A 518 -27.52 -0.88 18.29
CA HIS A 518 -26.86 -1.22 17.04
C HIS A 518 -27.09 -2.71 16.71
N PRO A 519 -27.39 -3.11 15.45
CA PRO A 519 -27.66 -4.49 15.08
C PRO A 519 -26.55 -5.49 15.42
N PHE A 520 -25.31 -5.00 15.48
CA PHE A 520 -24.11 -5.80 15.76
C PHE A 520 -23.53 -5.55 17.16
N SER A 521 -24.21 -4.79 18.03
CA SER A 521 -23.75 -4.63 19.42
C SER A 521 -24.15 -5.83 20.27
N ASN A 522 -23.17 -6.47 20.91
CA ASN A 522 -23.37 -7.66 21.73
C ASN A 522 -23.75 -7.36 23.19
N ASN A 523 -23.53 -6.13 23.69
CA ASN A 523 -23.84 -5.76 25.07
C ASN A 523 -24.19 -4.27 25.22
N ASN A 524 -25.47 -3.99 25.45
CA ASN A 524 -26.00 -2.62 25.59
C ASN A 524 -26.41 -2.27 27.03
N LYS A 525 -26.12 -3.15 27.99
CA LYS A 525 -26.65 -3.06 29.36
C LYS A 525 -26.23 -1.75 30.04
N HIS A 526 -24.97 -1.37 29.92
CA HIS A 526 -24.47 -0.15 30.54
C HIS A 526 -25.02 1.13 29.91
N GLU A 527 -25.28 1.14 28.60
CA GLU A 527 -25.93 2.28 27.94
C GLU A 527 -27.37 2.43 28.43
N ILE A 528 -28.12 1.34 28.49
CA ILE A 528 -29.50 1.30 29.01
C ILE A 528 -29.53 1.81 30.45
N GLU A 529 -28.72 1.25 31.34
CA GLU A 529 -28.64 1.66 32.76
C GLU A 529 -28.28 3.14 32.94
N LEU A 530 -27.51 3.72 32.02
CA LEU A 530 -27.16 5.14 32.04
C LEU A 530 -28.32 6.01 31.55
N LEU A 531 -28.95 5.64 30.43
CA LEU A 531 -30.05 6.41 29.82
C LEU A 531 -31.33 6.42 30.68
N GLU A 532 -31.62 5.31 31.38
CA GLU A 532 -32.77 5.21 32.29
C GLU A 532 -32.77 6.25 33.41
N LYS A 533 -31.61 6.86 33.71
CA LYS A 533 -31.48 7.87 34.78
C LYS A 533 -32.02 9.24 34.40
N TYR A 534 -32.22 9.52 33.10
CA TYR A 534 -32.49 10.87 32.62
C TYR A 534 -33.95 11.12 32.25
N SER A 535 -34.61 10.16 31.61
CA SER A 535 -36.02 10.22 31.23
C SER A 535 -36.56 8.80 31.02
N LYS A 536 -37.87 8.66 30.77
CA LYS A 536 -38.49 7.35 30.49
C LYS A 536 -37.80 6.70 29.29
N LEU A 537 -37.21 5.52 29.48
CA LEU A 537 -36.53 4.78 28.41
C LEU A 537 -37.43 3.71 27.80
N ILE A 538 -37.46 3.62 26.47
CA ILE A 538 -38.06 2.51 25.72
C ILE A 538 -37.04 1.98 24.72
N VAL A 539 -36.64 0.72 24.88
CA VAL A 539 -35.79 0.04 23.89
C VAL A 539 -36.64 -0.38 22.70
N ILE A 540 -36.23 0.01 21.49
CA ILE A 540 -36.98 -0.23 20.25
C ILE A 540 -36.09 -0.82 19.16
N ASN A 541 -36.59 -1.86 18.48
CA ASN A 541 -35.90 -2.49 17.35
C ASN A 541 -36.64 -2.32 16.03
N GLU A 542 -37.09 -1.10 15.77
CA GLU A 542 -37.73 -0.72 14.52
C GLU A 542 -36.72 -0.29 13.46
N ASN A 543 -37.15 -0.30 12.20
CA ASN A 543 -36.33 0.22 11.11
C ASN A 543 -35.98 1.70 11.35
N ILE A 544 -34.71 2.10 11.13
CA ILE A 544 -34.27 3.47 11.43
C ILE A 544 -35.05 4.52 10.64
N TYR A 545 -35.32 4.29 9.36
CA TYR A 545 -36.08 5.23 8.54
C TYR A 545 -37.55 5.29 8.93
N ASN A 546 -38.12 4.22 9.47
CA ASN A 546 -39.48 4.25 10.05
C ASN A 546 -39.52 5.18 11.27
N LEU A 547 -38.51 5.08 12.15
CA LEU A 547 -38.37 5.95 13.32
C LEU A 547 -38.13 7.41 12.91
N MET A 548 -37.18 7.66 12.01
CA MET A 548 -36.90 9.02 11.53
C MET A 548 -38.07 9.64 10.78
N SER A 549 -38.96 8.84 10.19
CA SER A 549 -40.16 9.36 9.50
C SER A 549 -41.31 9.71 10.45
N ASN A 550 -41.28 9.25 11.70
CA ASN A 550 -42.34 9.48 12.66
C ASN A 550 -42.27 10.91 13.24
N GLN A 551 -43.38 11.66 13.21
CA GLN A 551 -43.44 13.05 13.67
C GLN A 551 -43.28 13.21 15.19
N ASN A 552 -43.59 12.18 15.98
CA ASN A 552 -43.49 12.23 17.44
C ASN A 552 -42.05 12.12 17.95
N ILE A 553 -41.11 11.67 17.11
CA ILE A 553 -39.67 11.79 17.35
C ILE A 553 -39.25 13.19 16.91
N SER A 554 -38.98 14.09 17.86
CA SER A 554 -38.59 15.47 17.59
C SER A 554 -37.08 15.66 17.44
N ALA A 555 -36.29 14.76 18.04
CA ALA A 555 -34.83 14.80 17.99
C ALA A 555 -34.19 13.41 17.89
N ILE A 556 -32.96 13.38 17.39
CA ILE A 556 -32.11 12.18 17.31
C ILE A 556 -30.74 12.50 17.91
N SER A 557 -30.22 11.58 18.70
CA SER A 557 -28.94 11.71 19.40
C SER A 557 -28.11 10.43 19.31
N GLY A 558 -26.79 10.57 19.38
CA GLY A 558 -25.81 9.48 19.39
C GLY A 558 -24.45 10.03 19.78
N LEU A 559 -23.46 9.15 20.02
CA LEU A 559 -22.09 9.61 20.32
C LEU A 559 -21.50 10.34 19.11
N SER A 560 -21.40 9.63 17.99
CA SER A 560 -20.82 10.12 16.73
C SER A 560 -21.39 9.39 15.50
N SER A 561 -22.48 8.64 15.68
CA SER A 561 -23.11 7.80 14.66
C SER A 561 -23.39 8.52 13.34
N GLY A 562 -23.12 7.85 12.22
CA GLY A 562 -23.44 8.35 10.88
C GLY A 562 -24.94 8.64 10.66
N VAL A 563 -25.84 7.99 11.42
CA VAL A 563 -27.29 8.24 11.37
C VAL A 563 -27.62 9.70 11.71
N LEU A 564 -26.80 10.35 12.54
CA LEU A 564 -26.99 11.75 12.91
C LEU A 564 -26.87 12.69 11.71
N SER A 565 -25.98 12.36 10.77
CA SER A 565 -25.85 13.11 9.52
C SER A 565 -27.08 12.96 8.62
N GLU A 566 -27.78 11.82 8.68
CA GLU A 566 -29.00 11.57 7.91
C GLU A 566 -30.22 12.28 8.50
N ALA A 567 -30.29 12.36 9.84
CA ALA A 567 -31.45 12.83 10.59
C ALA A 567 -31.92 14.25 10.21
N GLU A 568 -31.00 15.12 9.81
CA GLU A 568 -31.31 16.47 9.34
C GLU A 568 -32.28 16.46 8.14
N PHE A 569 -32.12 15.52 7.21
CA PHE A 569 -32.95 15.38 6.01
C PHE A 569 -34.37 14.85 6.33
N PHE A 570 -34.57 14.34 7.54
CA PHE A 570 -35.85 13.87 8.07
C PHE A 570 -36.53 14.92 8.97
N ASP A 571 -36.11 16.18 8.89
CA ASP A 571 -36.64 17.31 9.67
C ASP A 571 -36.49 17.11 11.19
N LYS A 572 -35.41 16.44 11.62
CA LYS A 572 -35.13 16.16 13.03
C LYS A 572 -34.06 17.08 13.58
N LYS A 573 -34.21 17.48 14.84
CA LYS A 573 -33.13 18.10 15.59
C LYS A 573 -32.05 17.06 15.90
N VAL A 574 -30.79 17.39 15.65
CA VAL A 574 -29.66 16.46 15.79
C VAL A 574 -28.78 16.85 16.96
N TYR A 575 -28.37 15.87 17.75
CA TYR A 575 -27.39 16.04 18.82
C TYR A 575 -26.25 15.04 18.68
N TYR A 576 -25.03 15.57 18.50
CA TYR A 576 -23.80 14.80 18.65
C TYR A 576 -23.35 14.92 20.11
N ILE A 577 -23.31 13.81 20.85
CA ILE A 577 -22.90 13.83 22.25
C ILE A 577 -21.39 14.01 22.37
N SER A 578 -20.60 13.39 21.49
CA SER A 578 -19.14 13.47 21.51
C SER A 578 -18.57 14.44 20.48
N HIS A 579 -18.78 14.13 19.20
CA HIS A 579 -18.28 14.90 18.07
C HIS A 579 -18.94 14.45 16.76
N LYS A 580 -18.81 15.28 15.74
CA LYS A 580 -19.18 14.93 14.37
C LYS A 580 -17.98 14.25 13.70
N TYR A 581 -18.16 13.00 13.26
CA TYR A 581 -17.07 12.20 12.70
C TYR A 581 -16.72 12.59 11.25
N ILE A 582 -17.72 12.92 10.43
CA ILE A 582 -17.54 13.22 9.00
C ILE A 582 -18.21 14.53 8.66
N ASP A 583 -17.46 15.39 7.96
CA ASP A 583 -17.95 16.60 7.33
C ASP A 583 -18.04 16.46 5.81
N TYR A 584 -19.09 17.04 5.25
CA TYR A 584 -19.40 17.02 3.81
C TYR A 584 -19.34 18.45 3.26
N CYS A 585 -18.88 18.60 2.02
CA CYS A 585 -18.85 19.90 1.34
C CYS A 585 -20.29 20.36 1.02
N ASP A 586 -20.62 21.61 1.35
CA ASP A 586 -21.85 22.27 0.90
C ASP A 586 -21.66 23.01 -0.45
N GLU A 587 -22.74 23.52 -1.04
CA GLU A 587 -22.76 24.04 -2.43
C GLU A 587 -21.86 25.28 -2.63
N ASN A 588 -21.72 26.09 -1.58
CA ASN A 588 -20.96 27.34 -1.60
C ASN A 588 -19.60 27.24 -0.88
N ASP A 589 -19.18 26.03 -0.50
CA ASP A 589 -17.92 25.85 0.23
C ASP A 589 -16.71 26.04 -0.69
N ASP A 590 -15.73 26.81 -0.22
CA ASP A 590 -14.40 26.85 -0.81
C ASP A 590 -13.72 25.46 -0.77
N PHE A 591 -12.57 25.33 -1.45
CA PHE A 591 -11.78 24.10 -1.36
C PHE A 591 -11.24 23.94 0.06
N GLU A 592 -11.72 22.91 0.75
CA GLU A 592 -11.19 22.43 2.01
C GLU A 592 -10.82 20.96 1.85
N SER A 593 -9.55 20.62 2.09
CA SER A 593 -9.07 19.24 2.04
C SER A 593 -9.69 18.36 3.13
N SER A 594 -10.24 18.96 4.19
CA SER A 594 -10.82 18.24 5.33
C SER A 594 -12.19 17.62 5.04
N LYS A 595 -12.98 18.19 4.11
CA LYS A 595 -14.37 17.83 3.84
C LYS A 595 -14.51 16.80 2.71
N PHE A 596 -15.51 15.92 2.83
CA PHE A 596 -15.83 14.93 1.81
C PHE A 596 -16.80 15.45 0.75
N ILE A 597 -16.63 14.97 -0.48
CA ILE A 597 -17.52 15.24 -1.61
C ILE A 597 -18.34 13.97 -1.89
N LEU A 598 -19.67 14.08 -1.85
CA LEU A 598 -20.57 12.98 -2.16
C LEU A 598 -20.64 12.77 -3.66
N VAL A 599 -20.36 11.56 -4.13
CA VAL A 599 -20.49 11.18 -5.54
C VAL A 599 -21.37 9.94 -5.63
N ASN A 600 -22.44 10.02 -6.42
CA ASN A 600 -23.37 8.91 -6.59
C ASN A 600 -23.14 8.20 -7.94
N ASN A 601 -22.90 6.88 -7.92
CA ASN A 601 -22.77 5.96 -9.07
C ASN A 601 -21.71 6.27 -10.15
N LYS A 602 -21.16 7.49 -10.25
CA LYS A 602 -20.22 7.88 -11.30
C LYS A 602 -18.86 7.18 -11.19
N TYR A 603 -18.47 6.77 -9.98
CA TYR A 603 -17.20 6.08 -9.70
C TYR A 603 -17.07 4.68 -10.32
N PHE A 604 -18.14 4.11 -10.87
CA PHE A 604 -18.07 2.87 -11.67
C PHE A 604 -17.49 3.11 -13.07
N SER A 605 -17.52 4.34 -13.57
CA SER A 605 -17.12 4.66 -14.93
C SER A 605 -15.60 4.87 -15.04
N PRO A 606 -14.93 4.29 -16.06
CA PRO A 606 -13.58 4.68 -16.44
C PRO A 606 -13.43 6.18 -16.75
N VAL A 607 -14.47 6.83 -17.29
CA VAL A 607 -14.45 8.27 -17.60
C VAL A 607 -14.32 9.11 -16.32
N PHE A 608 -14.92 8.68 -15.22
CA PHE A 608 -14.76 9.35 -13.93
C PHE A 608 -13.30 9.32 -13.47
N TRP A 609 -12.68 8.13 -13.48
CA TRP A 609 -11.27 7.97 -13.07
C TRP A 609 -10.30 8.69 -14.00
N GLN A 610 -10.57 8.66 -15.32
CA GLN A 610 -9.81 9.43 -16.30
C GLN A 610 -9.86 10.93 -15.97
N ASN A 611 -11.06 11.46 -15.74
CA ASN A 611 -11.23 12.88 -15.48
C ASN A 611 -10.51 13.33 -14.20
N ILE A 612 -10.64 12.60 -13.10
CA ILE A 612 -10.03 13.03 -11.83
C ILE A 612 -8.51 12.85 -11.84
N LEU A 613 -7.96 11.91 -12.63
CA LEU A 613 -6.53 11.63 -12.67
C LEU A 613 -5.78 12.30 -13.85
N LYS A 614 -6.49 12.90 -14.82
CA LYS A 614 -5.87 13.56 -15.99
C LYS A 614 -4.92 14.72 -15.65
N SER A 615 -5.14 15.38 -14.51
CA SER A 615 -4.26 16.47 -14.07
C SER A 615 -2.88 15.96 -13.65
N ILE A 616 -2.78 14.66 -13.36
CA ILE A 616 -1.54 14.00 -12.93
C ILE A 616 -0.93 13.20 -14.08
N PHE A 617 -1.74 12.43 -14.82
CA PHE A 617 -1.27 11.63 -15.94
C PHE A 617 -1.41 12.39 -17.26
N LYS A 618 -0.27 12.67 -17.92
CA LYS A 618 -0.24 13.35 -19.22
C LYS A 618 -0.83 12.53 -20.37
N ASN A 619 -0.84 11.20 -20.26
CA ASN A 619 -1.33 10.28 -21.28
C ASN A 619 -2.47 9.43 -20.70
N THR A 620 -3.71 9.78 -21.02
CA THR A 620 -4.87 8.94 -20.70
C THR A 620 -5.44 8.35 -21.99
N ASN A 621 -5.82 7.07 -21.98
CA ASN A 621 -6.48 6.44 -23.14
C ASN A 621 -7.86 7.03 -23.38
N GLU A 622 -8.37 6.95 -24.61
CA GLU A 622 -9.82 7.08 -24.83
C GLU A 622 -10.52 5.93 -24.10
N VAL A 623 -11.47 6.27 -23.23
CA VAL A 623 -12.25 5.30 -22.46
C VAL A 623 -13.74 5.56 -22.63
N SER A 624 -14.51 4.48 -22.64
CA SER A 624 -15.97 4.55 -22.71
C SER A 624 -16.59 4.71 -21.33
N ASP A 625 -17.72 5.40 -21.27
CA ASP A 625 -18.52 5.51 -20.06
C ASP A 625 -19.14 4.15 -19.68
N PHE A 626 -19.40 3.94 -18.39
CA PHE A 626 -20.04 2.74 -17.86
C PHE A 626 -20.91 3.08 -16.65
N SER A 627 -22.10 2.47 -16.60
CA SER A 627 -23.01 2.55 -15.45
C SER A 627 -23.82 1.27 -15.30
N PHE A 628 -24.12 0.90 -14.06
CA PHE A 628 -25.11 -0.15 -13.78
C PHE A 628 -26.53 0.37 -14.00
N ASN A 629 -27.42 -0.50 -14.50
CA ASN A 629 -28.85 -0.20 -14.66
C ASN A 629 -29.69 -0.63 -13.44
N ASN A 630 -29.08 -1.27 -12.44
CA ASN A 630 -29.76 -1.80 -11.26
C ASN A 630 -29.36 -1.00 -10.01
N SER A 631 -30.23 -1.01 -9.01
CA SER A 631 -29.99 -0.45 -7.67
C SER A 631 -29.41 -1.51 -6.72
N ASN A 632 -28.97 -1.09 -5.53
CA ASN A 632 -28.42 -1.95 -4.47
C ASN A 632 -27.20 -2.82 -4.87
N ILE A 633 -26.44 -2.44 -5.90
CA ILE A 633 -25.24 -3.17 -6.33
C ILE A 633 -24.22 -3.28 -5.18
N LEU A 634 -23.88 -2.15 -4.54
CA LEU A 634 -22.91 -2.12 -3.46
C LEU A 634 -23.44 -2.82 -2.20
N ARG A 635 -24.71 -2.60 -1.84
CA ARG A 635 -25.35 -3.32 -0.71
C ARG A 635 -25.34 -4.83 -0.90
N ALA A 636 -25.70 -5.30 -2.10
CA ALA A 636 -25.67 -6.72 -2.42
C ALA A 636 -24.25 -7.28 -2.35
N SER A 637 -23.25 -6.54 -2.84
CA SER A 637 -21.84 -6.96 -2.79
C SER A 637 -21.28 -7.04 -1.38
N LEU A 638 -21.73 -6.18 -0.47
CA LEU A 638 -21.34 -6.15 0.95
C LEU A 638 -22.24 -7.02 1.84
N ASN A 639 -23.30 -7.61 1.28
CA ASN A 639 -24.37 -8.30 2.00
C ASN A 639 -24.89 -7.50 3.22
N CYS A 640 -25.03 -6.18 3.06
CA CYS A 640 -25.47 -5.30 4.12
C CYS A 640 -26.35 -4.18 3.57
N TYR A 641 -27.50 -3.96 4.21
CA TYR A 641 -28.54 -3.04 3.72
C TYR A 641 -28.79 -1.85 4.65
N TRP A 642 -28.25 -1.87 5.89
CA TRP A 642 -28.37 -0.77 6.87
C TRP A 642 -29.78 -0.18 7.01
N GLY A 643 -30.80 -1.03 7.05
CA GLY A 643 -32.19 -0.63 7.16
C GLY A 643 -32.84 -0.15 5.85
N TYR A 644 -32.11 -0.13 4.73
CA TYR A 644 -32.69 0.09 3.41
C TYR A 644 -33.44 -1.17 2.96
N ASN A 645 -34.72 -1.27 3.32
CA ASN A 645 -35.55 -2.45 3.04
C ASN A 645 -36.51 -2.21 1.85
N ILE A 646 -36.20 -1.24 0.98
CA ILE A 646 -36.98 -0.98 -0.22
C ILE A 646 -36.51 -1.94 -1.31
N ASN A 647 -37.17 -3.10 -1.38
CA ASN A 647 -37.02 -4.01 -2.52
C ASN A 647 -37.80 -3.45 -3.71
N PHE A 648 -37.08 -2.93 -4.72
CA PHE A 648 -37.68 -2.59 -6.02
C PHE A 648 -38.09 -3.84 -6.81
N PHE A 649 -37.45 -4.98 -6.55
CA PHE A 649 -37.80 -6.30 -7.07
C PHE A 649 -38.18 -7.23 -5.93
N ASP A 650 -39.46 -7.22 -5.58
CA ASP A 650 -40.05 -8.33 -4.82
C ASP A 650 -40.11 -9.54 -5.77
N LEU A 651 -39.03 -10.33 -5.86
CA LEU A 651 -39.01 -11.59 -6.62
C LEU A 651 -40.12 -12.56 -6.14
N ASN A 652 -40.71 -12.30 -4.97
CA ASN A 652 -41.87 -13.01 -4.44
C ASN A 652 -43.22 -12.54 -5.00
N LYS A 653 -43.25 -11.48 -5.84
CA LYS A 653 -44.43 -11.01 -6.58
C LYS A 653 -44.30 -11.23 -8.08
N ILE A 654 -43.71 -12.35 -8.49
CA ILE A 654 -44.12 -12.93 -9.77
C ILE A 654 -45.55 -13.43 -9.55
N ASP A 655 -46.52 -12.81 -10.22
CA ASP A 655 -47.90 -13.32 -10.30
C ASP A 655 -47.87 -14.74 -10.90
N ILE A 656 -47.75 -15.75 -10.03
CA ILE A 656 -48.01 -17.13 -10.40
C ILE A 656 -49.55 -17.27 -10.37
N PRO A 657 -50.19 -17.70 -11.46
CA PRO A 657 -51.63 -17.86 -11.52
C PRO A 657 -52.14 -18.69 -10.34
N SER A 658 -53.22 -18.22 -9.74
CA SER A 658 -53.86 -18.69 -8.50
C SER A 658 -54.26 -20.17 -8.49
N GLN A 659 -53.29 -21.09 -8.41
CA GLN A 659 -53.49 -22.52 -8.14
C GLN A 659 -52.28 -23.12 -7.42
N SER A 660 -51.96 -22.70 -6.19
CA SER A 660 -51.21 -23.55 -5.21
C SER A 660 -51.07 -22.92 -3.81
N ASN A 661 -52.20 -22.66 -3.14
CA ASN A 661 -52.20 -22.13 -1.76
C ASN A 661 -51.76 -23.11 -0.66
N ASN A 662 -51.26 -24.31 -0.98
CA ASN A 662 -50.85 -25.31 0.03
C ASN A 662 -49.33 -25.39 0.28
N SER A 663 -48.50 -24.68 -0.48
CA SER A 663 -47.03 -24.74 -0.37
C SER A 663 -46.44 -23.63 0.51
N PHE A 664 -47.10 -22.48 0.61
CA PHE A 664 -46.56 -21.30 1.31
C PHE A 664 -46.68 -21.37 2.83
N SER A 665 -47.73 -22.00 3.37
CA SER A 665 -47.89 -22.17 4.84
C SER A 665 -46.81 -23.04 5.48
N LYS A 666 -46.13 -23.88 4.68
CA LYS A 666 -44.99 -24.70 5.12
C LYS A 666 -43.66 -23.94 5.11
N LEU A 667 -43.50 -22.93 4.26
CA LEU A 667 -42.27 -22.15 4.16
C LEU A 667 -42.19 -21.09 5.26
N SER A 668 -43.31 -20.46 5.60
CA SER A 668 -43.38 -19.51 6.73
C SER A 668 -43.13 -20.18 8.08
N SER A 669 -43.57 -21.44 8.25
CA SER A 669 -43.28 -22.21 9.47
C SER A 669 -41.80 -22.62 9.55
N ILE A 670 -41.17 -22.94 8.43
CA ILE A 670 -39.73 -23.25 8.38
C ILE A 670 -38.90 -21.99 8.67
N GLN A 671 -39.33 -20.81 8.20
CA GLN A 671 -38.60 -19.55 8.42
C GLN A 671 -38.66 -19.08 9.89
N GLN A 672 -39.71 -19.42 10.63
CA GLN A 672 -39.78 -19.20 12.08
C GLN A 672 -38.96 -20.22 12.89
N GLU A 673 -38.76 -21.44 12.39
CA GLU A 673 -37.89 -22.45 13.02
C GLU A 673 -36.39 -22.20 12.77
N LEU A 674 -36.01 -21.37 11.78
CA LEU A 674 -34.63 -21.17 11.32
C LEU A 674 -33.79 -20.12 12.10
N ASN A 675 -34.15 -19.80 13.34
CA ASN A 675 -33.29 -19.02 14.25
C ASN A 675 -32.10 -19.87 14.77
N ILE A 676 -31.25 -20.34 13.86
CA ILE A 676 -30.15 -21.25 14.15
C ILE A 676 -28.95 -20.47 14.72
N ARG A 677 -28.63 -20.77 15.99
CA ARG A 677 -27.45 -20.29 16.70
C ARG A 677 -26.40 -21.41 16.65
N THR A 678 -25.35 -21.23 15.84
CA THR A 678 -24.10 -22.04 15.70
C THR A 678 -24.01 -23.05 14.53
N TYR A 679 -22.77 -23.26 14.07
CA TYR A 679 -22.37 -24.01 12.86
C TYR A 679 -22.63 -25.54 12.94
N GLY A 680 -22.79 -26.10 14.14
CA GLY A 680 -23.04 -27.54 14.35
C GLY A 680 -24.44 -27.99 13.88
N ASP A 681 -25.45 -27.15 14.10
CA ASP A 681 -26.85 -27.45 13.76
C ASP A 681 -27.11 -27.44 12.25
N LEU A 682 -26.29 -26.69 11.49
CA LEU A 682 -26.36 -26.65 10.03
C LEU A 682 -25.97 -28.00 9.41
N PHE A 683 -25.01 -28.71 10.01
CA PHE A 683 -24.51 -30.00 9.52
C PHE A 683 -25.54 -31.11 9.73
N GLU A 684 -26.21 -31.12 10.90
CA GLU A 684 -27.25 -32.09 11.24
C GLU A 684 -28.53 -31.87 10.40
N LEU A 685 -28.84 -30.62 10.06
CA LEU A 685 -29.94 -30.27 9.16
C LEU A 685 -29.66 -30.72 7.71
N VAL A 686 -28.45 -30.52 7.21
CA VAL A 686 -28.02 -30.97 5.88
C VAL A 686 -28.04 -32.50 5.79
N GLU A 687 -27.55 -33.22 6.80
CA GLU A 687 -27.63 -34.69 6.92
C GLU A 687 -29.09 -35.16 6.91
N ASN A 688 -29.99 -34.51 7.66
CA ASN A 688 -31.41 -34.84 7.68
C ASN A 688 -32.12 -34.59 6.34
N VAL A 689 -31.76 -33.51 5.64
CA VAL A 689 -32.29 -33.19 4.31
C VAL A 689 -31.79 -34.21 3.29
N ILE A 690 -30.50 -34.56 3.31
CA ILE A 690 -29.90 -35.59 2.45
C ILE A 690 -30.57 -36.95 2.71
N SER A 691 -30.74 -37.36 3.96
CA SER A 691 -31.44 -38.59 4.37
C SER A 691 -32.90 -38.64 3.90
N LYS A 692 -33.64 -37.52 3.99
CA LYS A 692 -35.00 -37.41 3.45
C LYS A 692 -35.02 -37.47 1.92
N MET A 693 -34.07 -36.83 1.24
CA MET A 693 -33.94 -36.88 -0.22
C MET A 693 -33.58 -38.30 -0.71
N GLU A 694 -32.74 -39.04 0.02
CA GLU A 694 -32.43 -40.45 -0.28
C GLU A 694 -33.64 -41.36 -0.10
N LYS A 695 -34.46 -41.17 0.96
CA LYS A 695 -35.74 -41.88 1.13
C LYS A 695 -36.72 -41.61 -0.01
N ILE A 696 -36.80 -40.37 -0.49
CA ILE A 696 -37.63 -40.01 -1.65
C ILE A 696 -37.09 -40.66 -2.94
N ARG A 697 -35.78 -40.69 -3.12
CA ARG A 697 -35.12 -41.34 -4.27
C ARG A 697 -35.32 -42.86 -4.27
N LYS A 698 -35.25 -43.52 -3.10
CA LYS A 698 -35.57 -44.95 -2.91
C LYS A 698 -37.06 -45.24 -3.17
N LYS A 699 -37.99 -44.39 -2.71
CA LYS A 699 -39.43 -44.51 -3.03
C LYS A 699 -39.73 -44.33 -4.52
N ARG A 700 -39.08 -43.38 -5.21
CA ARG A 700 -39.21 -43.20 -6.67
C ARG A 700 -38.64 -44.38 -7.46
N SER A 701 -37.53 -44.98 -7.01
CA SER A 701 -36.96 -46.20 -7.58
C SER A 701 -37.90 -47.41 -7.41
N PHE A 702 -38.53 -47.54 -6.24
CA PHE A 702 -39.53 -48.57 -5.97
C PHE A 702 -40.81 -48.39 -6.81
N LEU A 703 -41.31 -47.15 -6.94
CA LEU A 703 -42.43 -46.82 -7.82
C LEU A 703 -42.11 -47.05 -9.30
N ARG A 704 -40.89 -46.75 -9.77
CA ARG A 704 -40.45 -47.08 -11.13
C ARG A 704 -40.35 -48.59 -11.37
N LYS A 705 -39.94 -49.38 -10.36
CA LYS A 705 -39.92 -50.86 -10.44
C LYS A 705 -41.35 -51.44 -10.46
N ILE A 706 -42.28 -50.86 -9.69
CA ILE A 706 -43.70 -51.24 -9.72
C ILE A 706 -44.34 -50.87 -11.07
N LEU A 707 -44.08 -49.66 -11.59
CA LEU A 707 -44.55 -49.24 -12.92
C LEU A 707 -43.97 -50.12 -14.05
N ALA A 708 -42.69 -50.48 -13.98
CA ALA A 708 -42.07 -51.41 -14.93
C ALA A 708 -42.61 -52.84 -14.83
N PHE A 709 -43.06 -53.27 -13.64
CA PHE A 709 -43.72 -54.56 -13.42
C PHE A 709 -45.17 -54.56 -13.94
N ILE A 710 -45.90 -53.45 -13.76
CA ILE A 710 -47.26 -53.26 -14.28
C ILE A 710 -47.26 -53.16 -15.82
N CYS A 711 -46.25 -52.51 -16.42
CA CYS A 711 -46.10 -52.43 -17.87
C CYS A 711 -45.63 -53.73 -18.56
N ARG A 712 -45.25 -54.78 -17.81
CA ARG A 712 -44.89 -56.11 -18.35
C ARG A 712 -46.02 -57.14 -18.31
N LYS A 713 -47.22 -56.78 -17.83
CA LYS A 713 -48.41 -57.64 -17.80
C LYS A 713 -49.59 -57.08 -18.64
N LYS A 714 -49.30 -56.33 -19.68
CA LYS A 714 -50.21 -56.07 -20.80
C LYS A 714 -49.55 -56.45 -22.11
#